data_AF-A0A952MAL5-F1
#
_entry.id   AF-A0A952MAL5-F1
#
_cell.length_a   1.000
_cell.length_b   1.000
_cell.length_c   1.000
_cell.angle_alpha   90.00
_cell.angle_beta   90.00
_cell.angle_gamma   90.00
#
_symmetry.space_group_name_H-M   'P 1'
#
loop_
_entity.id
_entity.type
_entity.pdbx_description
1 polymer ?
#
loop_
_entity_poly.entity_id
_entity_poly.type
_entity_poly.pdbx_seq_one_letter_code
_entity_poly.pdbx_strand_id
1 'polypeptide(L)'
;MKLSATTLKGIAILALLFAIQVSRAAESLNSQAFQQARQQIANMLSGKTALNFERAVFLTENAFWNNELDEKEFSEFINHHALQIQKLVQANNTKTESDCQPHIYKNVKEQYDIYLKSLTNWAIFTYLTDTTYFLENNSIYYHLPYTYSSNDPLGMFNFSNTQVNKLLYADDRSGNCYALTALFKILSERLQSNAAICTAPGHIYIRHADQNGILFNVELATKAFPGTGSLSTLTYTTNQAIESGISMRMLSLKESVALTLIYLAKGYQHRFNTTTDNFMLECAELALQHDSLNLNAMLLKAEVLESRLLQQNKNLEQLRNDHLFQEYEQHITNMFDLGYREMPKDMKALVINKLRNPDEPVWAADKTPNAFADLPNAKSRFATLSWGLFDEQMLTKPVEYYGRTAYNTATKKIQQFIPKDSLKDYPIDPVVFALSIDPLAHKFPSMSPYSAFASNPLFYVDKDGREVFYYGKDANKAVSELKKATSLDIKLEQNKVSLNTQPAMPMMQSDQILYDAISDQQVNVNIYTTDGNWHYKSDGSMTAILIGSYDGSKVDNYVEINPKVQTTQYINLDHSAKMEGAGNSTMSKDVMHETIESYISGRDKPGESSKASYNYSHNKTEGILKDNMGATQYKDVNTKTNTTEFGFVDNKNGKRTPLFSTPDLKEAKKEIIKNE
;
A
#
# COMPACT_ATOMS: atom_id res chain seq x y z
N MET A 1 -41.61 -53.37 -21.52
CA MET A 1 -41.43 -54.11 -20.24
C MET A 1 -41.52 -53.12 -19.09
N LYS A 2 -42.51 -53.23 -18.20
CA LYS A 2 -42.54 -52.47 -16.94
C LYS A 2 -41.72 -53.25 -15.91
N LEU A 3 -40.62 -52.65 -15.43
CA LEU A 3 -39.80 -53.24 -14.36
C LEU A 3 -40.63 -53.32 -13.07
N SER A 4 -40.49 -54.42 -12.34
CA SER A 4 -41.21 -54.60 -11.08
C SER A 4 -40.68 -53.64 -10.01
N ALA A 5 -41.53 -53.24 -9.05
CA ALA A 5 -41.12 -52.36 -7.94
C ALA A 5 -39.92 -52.92 -7.14
N THR A 6 -39.80 -54.25 -7.06
CA THR A 6 -38.68 -54.95 -6.43
C THR A 6 -37.38 -54.76 -7.21
N THR A 7 -37.46 -54.78 -8.54
CA THR A 7 -36.31 -54.54 -9.43
C THR A 7 -35.82 -53.09 -9.35
N LEU A 8 -36.74 -52.13 -9.28
CA LEU A 8 -36.39 -50.71 -9.07
C LEU A 8 -35.71 -50.46 -7.71
N LYS A 9 -36.17 -51.10 -6.63
CA LYS A 9 -35.49 -51.04 -5.32
C LYS A 9 -34.09 -51.65 -5.35
N GLY A 10 -33.91 -52.78 -6.03
CA GLY A 10 -32.60 -53.41 -6.21
C GLY A 10 -31.61 -52.51 -6.95
N ILE A 11 -32.04 -51.85 -8.02
CA ILE A 11 -31.22 -50.89 -8.78
C ILE A 11 -30.84 -49.68 -7.92
N ALA A 12 -31.77 -49.13 -7.14
CA ALA A 12 -31.49 -48.00 -6.24
C ALA A 12 -30.47 -48.37 -5.15
N ILE A 13 -30.55 -49.57 -4.57
CA ILE A 13 -29.59 -50.06 -3.58
C ILE A 13 -28.20 -50.26 -4.21
N LEU A 14 -28.13 -50.84 -5.42
CA LEU A 14 -26.86 -51.01 -6.15
C LEU A 14 -26.23 -49.67 -6.52
N ALA A 15 -27.03 -48.70 -6.97
CA ALA A 15 -26.55 -47.34 -7.26
C ALA A 15 -26.03 -46.64 -6.00
N LEU A 16 -26.70 -46.81 -4.86
CA LEU A 16 -26.26 -46.27 -3.57
C LEU A 16 -24.96 -46.94 -3.09
N LEU A 17 -24.84 -48.26 -3.18
CA LEU A 17 -23.63 -49.00 -2.82
C LEU A 17 -22.45 -48.63 -3.73
N PHE A 18 -22.69 -48.47 -5.03
CA PHE A 18 -21.68 -48.01 -5.98
C PHE A 18 -21.25 -46.58 -5.66
N ALA A 19 -22.19 -45.66 -5.37
CA ALA A 19 -21.88 -44.30 -4.95
C ALA A 19 -21.06 -44.26 -3.65
N ILE A 20 -21.36 -45.13 -2.68
CA ILE A 20 -20.57 -45.27 -1.45
C ILE A 20 -19.16 -45.78 -1.75
N GLN A 21 -19.00 -46.79 -2.61
CA GLN A 21 -17.67 -47.30 -2.97
C GLN A 21 -16.82 -46.27 -3.72
N VAL A 22 -17.42 -45.55 -4.68
CA VAL A 22 -16.76 -44.45 -5.39
C VAL A 22 -16.36 -43.34 -4.43
N SER A 23 -17.23 -42.99 -3.46
CA SER A 23 -16.92 -41.98 -2.44
C SER A 23 -15.75 -42.40 -1.55
N ARG A 24 -15.69 -43.66 -1.10
CA ARG A 24 -14.57 -44.18 -0.28
C ARG A 24 -13.26 -44.28 -1.05
N ALA A 25 -13.32 -44.64 -2.34
CA ALA A 25 -12.14 -44.65 -3.21
C ALA A 25 -11.59 -43.22 -3.39
N ALA A 26 -12.46 -42.25 -3.64
CA ALA A 26 -12.10 -40.84 -3.75
C ALA A 26 -11.50 -40.29 -2.43
N GLU A 27 -12.08 -40.64 -1.28
CA GLU A 27 -11.57 -40.25 0.05
C GLU A 27 -10.17 -40.84 0.31
N SER A 28 -9.92 -42.09 -0.08
CA SER A 28 -8.61 -42.74 0.06
C SER A 28 -7.53 -42.15 -0.85
N LEU A 29 -7.88 -41.80 -2.09
CA LEU A 29 -6.97 -41.16 -3.05
C LEU A 29 -6.59 -39.75 -2.59
N ASN A 30 -7.59 -39.00 -2.10
CA ASN A 30 -7.41 -37.65 -1.59
C ASN A 30 -6.49 -37.66 -0.35
N SER A 31 -6.70 -38.58 0.60
CA SER A 31 -5.80 -38.75 1.77
C SER A 31 -4.35 -39.05 1.35
N GLN A 32 -4.16 -39.81 0.26
CA GLN A 32 -2.83 -40.11 -0.28
C GLN A 32 -2.12 -38.87 -0.85
N ALA A 33 -2.83 -37.97 -1.53
CA ALA A 33 -2.26 -36.73 -2.07
C ALA A 33 -1.68 -35.84 -0.95
N PHE A 34 -2.44 -35.68 0.13
CA PHE A 34 -2.00 -34.93 1.31
C PHE A 34 -0.75 -35.55 1.99
N GLN A 35 -0.71 -36.88 2.13
CA GLN A 35 0.46 -37.56 2.70
C GLN A 35 1.70 -37.42 1.81
N GLN A 36 1.54 -37.51 0.48
CA GLN A 36 2.63 -37.31 -0.48
C GLN A 36 3.19 -35.88 -0.42
N ALA A 37 2.31 -34.87 -0.36
CA ALA A 37 2.72 -33.47 -0.21
C ALA A 37 3.50 -33.25 1.09
N ARG A 38 2.96 -33.74 2.22
CA ARG A 38 3.63 -33.67 3.53
C ARG A 38 5.02 -34.30 3.49
N GLN A 39 5.16 -35.50 2.89
CA GLN A 39 6.43 -36.19 2.79
C GLN A 39 7.46 -35.43 1.95
N GLN A 40 7.04 -34.80 0.85
CA GLN A 40 7.91 -33.99 0.01
C GLN A 40 8.36 -32.71 0.75
N ILE A 41 7.45 -32.05 1.47
CA ILE A 41 7.80 -30.89 2.31
C ILE A 41 8.75 -31.31 3.44
N ALA A 42 8.51 -32.46 4.08
CA ALA A 42 9.42 -33.01 5.10
C ALA A 42 10.83 -33.28 4.54
N ASN A 43 10.94 -33.75 3.29
CA ASN A 43 12.23 -33.94 2.63
C ASN A 43 12.97 -32.61 2.42
N MET A 44 12.27 -31.52 2.09
CA MET A 44 12.88 -30.19 2.02
C MET A 44 13.36 -29.71 3.38
N LEU A 45 12.52 -29.84 4.42
CA LEU A 45 12.83 -29.35 5.76
C LEU A 45 13.97 -30.13 6.45
N SER A 46 14.09 -31.41 6.14
CA SER A 46 15.20 -32.27 6.61
C SER A 46 16.47 -32.17 5.76
N GLY A 47 16.45 -31.41 4.66
CA GLY A 47 17.60 -31.22 3.78
C GLY A 47 17.89 -32.37 2.82
N LYS A 48 16.95 -33.33 2.66
CA LYS A 48 17.03 -34.39 1.64
C LYS A 48 16.84 -33.84 0.23
N THR A 49 16.09 -32.76 0.10
CA THR A 49 15.94 -31.96 -1.13
C THR A 49 16.16 -30.49 -0.80
N ALA A 50 16.50 -29.68 -1.80
CA ALA A 50 16.68 -28.24 -1.61
C ALA A 50 15.38 -27.58 -1.11
N LEU A 51 15.52 -26.57 -0.26
CA LEU A 51 14.39 -25.73 0.13
C LEU A 51 13.86 -25.00 -1.09
N ASN A 52 12.53 -25.06 -1.30
CA ASN A 52 11.87 -24.36 -2.37
C ASN A 52 10.44 -23.99 -1.93
N PHE A 53 10.23 -22.71 -1.66
CA PHE A 53 8.95 -22.22 -1.14
C PHE A 53 7.82 -22.34 -2.17
N GLU A 54 8.08 -22.01 -3.43
CA GLU A 54 7.09 -22.16 -4.51
C GLU A 54 6.62 -23.60 -4.66
N ARG A 55 7.55 -24.55 -4.68
CA ARG A 55 7.22 -25.98 -4.75
C ARG A 55 6.42 -26.41 -3.52
N ALA A 56 6.77 -25.94 -2.33
CA ALA A 56 6.03 -26.26 -1.11
C ALA A 56 4.59 -25.71 -1.16
N VAL A 57 4.38 -24.50 -1.67
CA VAL A 57 3.05 -23.91 -1.90
C VAL A 57 2.27 -24.73 -2.93
N PHE A 58 2.87 -25.02 -4.09
CA PHE A 58 2.25 -25.85 -5.12
C PHE A 58 1.83 -27.22 -4.59
N LEU A 59 2.70 -27.92 -3.85
CA LEU A 59 2.38 -29.22 -3.26
C LEU A 59 1.20 -29.16 -2.30
N THR A 60 1.15 -28.11 -1.47
CA THR A 60 0.05 -27.88 -0.53
C THR A 60 -1.27 -27.65 -1.27
N GLU A 61 -1.26 -26.83 -2.32
CA GLU A 61 -2.46 -26.52 -3.09
C GLU A 61 -2.89 -27.71 -3.96
N ASN A 62 -1.95 -28.38 -4.60
CA ASN A 62 -2.23 -29.52 -5.48
C ASN A 62 -2.84 -30.70 -4.71
N ALA A 63 -2.41 -30.94 -3.47
CA ALA A 63 -3.03 -31.93 -2.60
C ALA A 63 -4.52 -31.66 -2.39
N PHE A 64 -4.92 -30.39 -2.21
CA PHE A 64 -6.32 -30.00 -2.08
C PHE A 64 -7.13 -30.30 -3.36
N TRP A 65 -6.48 -30.22 -4.52
CA TRP A 65 -7.07 -30.52 -5.83
C TRP A 65 -6.79 -31.96 -6.32
N ASN A 66 -6.59 -32.91 -5.42
CA ASN A 66 -6.37 -34.33 -5.76
C ASN A 66 -5.23 -34.59 -6.76
N ASN A 67 -4.17 -33.78 -6.71
CA ASN A 67 -3.06 -33.80 -7.65
C ASN A 67 -3.43 -33.48 -9.12
N GLU A 68 -4.51 -32.72 -9.35
CA GLU A 68 -4.97 -32.34 -10.70
C GLU A 68 -4.34 -31.04 -11.25
N LEU A 69 -3.59 -30.28 -10.44
CA LEU A 69 -2.88 -29.09 -10.92
C LEU A 69 -1.63 -29.47 -11.72
N ASP A 70 -1.37 -28.76 -12.80
CA ASP A 70 -0.15 -28.90 -13.60
C ASP A 70 0.97 -28.01 -13.04
N GLU A 71 2.04 -28.66 -12.57
CA GLU A 71 3.20 -27.96 -11.99
C GLU A 71 3.96 -27.11 -13.00
N LYS A 72 4.05 -27.59 -14.24
CA LYS A 72 4.78 -26.89 -15.30
C LYS A 72 4.02 -25.62 -15.66
N GLU A 73 2.72 -25.71 -15.84
CA GLU A 73 1.86 -24.56 -16.12
C GLU A 73 1.93 -23.54 -14.98
N PHE A 74 1.80 -23.97 -13.72
CA PHE A 74 1.94 -23.10 -12.54
C PHE A 74 3.28 -22.34 -12.57
N SER A 75 4.38 -23.05 -12.82
CA SER A 75 5.73 -22.46 -12.91
C SER A 75 5.88 -21.53 -14.11
N GLU A 76 5.25 -21.82 -15.26
CA GLU A 76 5.24 -20.96 -16.45
C GLU A 76 4.49 -19.65 -16.20
N PHE A 77 3.36 -19.66 -15.49
CA PHE A 77 2.67 -18.45 -15.05
C PHE A 77 3.54 -17.59 -14.13
N ILE A 78 4.16 -18.20 -13.12
CA ILE A 78 5.09 -17.50 -12.23
C ILE A 78 6.27 -16.91 -13.02
N ASN A 79 6.83 -17.66 -13.98
CA ASN A 79 7.90 -17.17 -14.85
C ASN A 79 7.46 -15.96 -15.68
N HIS A 80 6.24 -16.00 -16.23
CA HIS A 80 5.68 -14.88 -16.98
C HIS A 80 5.61 -13.62 -16.10
N HIS A 81 5.03 -13.73 -14.90
CA HIS A 81 4.94 -12.61 -13.96
C HIS A 81 6.33 -12.08 -13.54
N ALA A 82 7.27 -12.98 -13.22
CA ALA A 82 8.65 -12.61 -12.88
C ALA A 82 9.33 -11.84 -14.03
N LEU A 83 9.12 -12.24 -15.29
CA LEU A 83 9.67 -11.53 -16.45
C LEU A 83 9.08 -10.13 -16.60
N GLN A 84 7.76 -9.97 -16.42
CA GLN A 84 7.14 -8.64 -16.47
C GLN A 84 7.67 -7.73 -15.35
N ILE A 85 7.84 -8.26 -14.15
CA ILE A 85 8.43 -7.53 -13.03
C ILE A 85 9.88 -7.15 -13.34
N GLN A 86 10.68 -8.02 -13.96
CA GLN A 86 12.03 -7.67 -14.42
C GLN A 86 12.03 -6.52 -15.43
N LYS A 87 11.06 -6.49 -16.37
CA LYS A 87 10.88 -5.36 -17.29
C LYS A 87 10.59 -4.06 -16.53
N LEU A 88 9.73 -4.11 -15.49
CA LEU A 88 9.48 -2.95 -14.62
C LEU A 88 10.75 -2.49 -13.90
N VAL A 89 11.53 -3.42 -13.33
CA VAL A 89 12.81 -3.10 -12.69
C VAL A 89 13.76 -2.43 -13.67
N GLN A 90 13.92 -2.99 -14.88
CA GLN A 90 14.81 -2.44 -15.90
C GLN A 90 14.38 -1.03 -16.35
N ALA A 91 13.09 -0.82 -16.59
CA ALA A 91 12.54 0.47 -17.02
C ALA A 91 12.68 1.57 -15.95
N ASN A 92 12.74 1.18 -14.69
CA ASN A 92 12.76 2.08 -13.55
C ASN A 92 14.12 2.13 -12.83
N ASN A 93 15.12 1.40 -13.33
CA ASN A 93 16.46 1.45 -12.78
C ASN A 93 17.17 2.73 -13.25
N THR A 94 17.26 3.72 -12.37
CA THR A 94 17.87 5.03 -12.65
C THR A 94 19.32 5.14 -12.17
N LYS A 95 19.85 4.11 -11.50
CA LYS A 95 21.20 4.12 -10.91
C LYS A 95 22.09 3.04 -11.49
N THR A 96 23.37 3.32 -11.40
CA THR A 96 24.49 2.43 -11.70
C THR A 96 25.35 2.25 -10.45
N GLU A 97 26.29 1.30 -10.46
CA GLU A 97 27.25 1.14 -9.35
C GLU A 97 28.02 2.44 -9.07
N SER A 98 28.34 3.24 -10.08
CA SER A 98 29.05 4.52 -9.91
C SER A 98 28.26 5.60 -9.16
N ASP A 99 26.93 5.48 -9.11
CA ASP A 99 26.08 6.42 -8.36
C ASP A 99 26.06 6.12 -6.86
N CYS A 100 26.62 4.98 -6.44
CA CYS A 100 26.64 4.55 -5.05
C CYS A 100 27.91 5.05 -4.33
N GLN A 101 27.73 5.74 -3.21
CA GLN A 101 28.85 6.24 -2.39
C GLN A 101 29.32 5.18 -1.39
N PRO A 102 30.61 5.10 -1.03
CA PRO A 102 31.08 4.14 -0.03
C PRO A 102 30.40 4.36 1.33
N HIS A 103 29.95 3.26 1.97
CA HIS A 103 29.36 3.28 3.31
C HIS A 103 30.34 2.63 4.29
N ILE A 104 30.29 3.02 5.58
CA ILE A 104 31.24 2.57 6.61
C ILE A 104 31.32 1.02 6.70
N TYR A 105 30.18 0.35 6.46
CA TYR A 105 30.05 -1.11 6.61
C TYR A 105 29.76 -1.86 5.30
N LYS A 106 29.69 -1.17 4.16
CA LYS A 106 29.28 -1.80 2.87
C LYS A 106 30.05 -1.21 1.70
N ASN A 107 30.56 -2.08 0.83
CA ASN A 107 31.20 -1.64 -0.41
C ASN A 107 30.17 -1.15 -1.45
N VAL A 108 30.66 -0.55 -2.53
CA VAL A 108 29.82 0.05 -3.59
C VAL A 108 28.89 -1.00 -4.24
N LYS A 109 29.42 -2.19 -4.53
CA LYS A 109 28.65 -3.28 -5.12
C LYS A 109 27.54 -3.77 -4.19
N GLU A 110 27.84 -3.95 -2.91
CA GLU A 110 26.84 -4.35 -1.91
C GLU A 110 25.70 -3.33 -1.78
N GLN A 111 26.01 -2.04 -1.91
CA GLN A 111 24.99 -0.98 -1.88
C GLN A 111 24.14 -0.97 -3.14
N TYR A 112 24.76 -1.17 -4.30
CA TYR A 112 24.02 -1.31 -5.55
C TYR A 112 23.12 -2.55 -5.54
N ASP A 113 23.61 -3.69 -5.02
CA ASP A 113 22.82 -4.91 -4.84
C ASP A 113 21.61 -4.69 -3.89
N ILE A 114 21.79 -3.92 -2.82
CA ILE A 114 20.69 -3.55 -1.90
C ILE A 114 19.67 -2.66 -2.61
N TYR A 115 20.13 -1.68 -3.38
CA TYR A 115 19.25 -0.83 -4.17
C TYR A 115 18.45 -1.65 -5.20
N LEU A 116 19.08 -2.57 -5.93
CA LEU A 116 18.39 -3.45 -6.87
C LEU A 116 17.35 -4.35 -6.18
N LYS A 117 17.66 -4.88 -5.00
CA LYS A 117 16.71 -5.66 -4.19
C LYS A 117 15.51 -4.81 -3.76
N SER A 118 15.74 -3.58 -3.30
CA SER A 118 14.68 -2.63 -2.94
C SER A 118 13.80 -2.29 -4.16
N LEU A 119 14.41 -1.97 -5.30
CA LEU A 119 13.71 -1.70 -6.56
C LEU A 119 12.89 -2.92 -7.03
N THR A 120 13.43 -4.13 -6.85
CA THR A 120 12.72 -5.36 -7.20
C THR A 120 11.52 -5.60 -6.28
N ASN A 121 11.66 -5.38 -4.96
CA ASN A 121 10.52 -5.47 -4.04
C ASN A 121 9.43 -4.46 -4.35
N TRP A 122 9.83 -3.22 -4.70
CA TRP A 122 8.90 -2.21 -5.20
C TRP A 122 8.18 -2.69 -6.46
N ALA A 123 8.91 -3.22 -7.44
CA ALA A 123 8.32 -3.69 -8.69
C ALA A 123 7.35 -4.86 -8.46
N ILE A 124 7.66 -5.80 -7.56
CA ILE A 124 6.72 -6.86 -7.14
C ILE A 124 5.47 -6.24 -6.50
N PHE A 125 5.64 -5.32 -5.54
CA PHE A 125 4.53 -4.66 -4.86
C PHE A 125 3.61 -3.92 -5.86
N THR A 126 4.19 -3.08 -6.72
CA THR A 126 3.46 -2.35 -7.76
C THR A 126 2.77 -3.29 -8.73
N TYR A 127 3.43 -4.37 -9.17
CA TYR A 127 2.82 -5.34 -10.07
C TYR A 127 1.61 -6.02 -9.44
N LEU A 128 1.67 -6.36 -8.15
CA LEU A 128 0.55 -7.01 -7.46
C LEU A 128 -0.59 -6.05 -7.09
N THR A 129 -0.29 -4.76 -6.90
CA THR A 129 -1.22 -3.80 -6.29
C THR A 129 -1.66 -2.66 -7.21
N ASP A 130 -1.06 -2.47 -8.38
CA ASP A 130 -1.44 -1.42 -9.32
C ASP A 130 -1.55 -1.92 -10.78
N THR A 131 -2.12 -1.10 -11.64
CA THR A 131 -2.16 -1.36 -13.09
C THR A 131 -0.80 -1.03 -13.69
N THR A 132 -0.16 -2.00 -14.34
CA THR A 132 1.15 -1.84 -14.96
C THR A 132 1.06 -2.01 -16.48
N TYR A 133 1.84 -1.21 -17.23
CA TYR A 133 1.78 -1.16 -18.69
C TYR A 133 3.09 -1.65 -19.31
N PHE A 134 2.98 -2.44 -20.37
CA PHE A 134 4.10 -3.05 -21.08
C PHE A 134 3.97 -2.80 -22.58
N LEU A 135 5.08 -2.43 -23.21
CA LEU A 135 5.17 -2.33 -24.66
C LEU A 135 5.76 -3.63 -25.22
N GLU A 136 5.02 -4.35 -26.04
CA GLU A 136 5.48 -5.57 -26.71
C GLU A 136 4.98 -5.56 -28.15
N ASN A 137 5.89 -5.75 -29.13
CA ASN A 137 5.57 -5.74 -30.56
C ASN A 137 4.75 -4.53 -31.03
N ASN A 138 5.12 -3.31 -30.61
CA ASN A 138 4.38 -2.05 -30.87
C ASN A 138 2.93 -2.02 -30.35
N SER A 139 2.56 -2.93 -29.44
CA SER A 139 1.25 -2.95 -28.77
C SER A 139 1.43 -2.72 -27.27
N ILE A 140 0.54 -1.92 -26.68
CA ILE A 140 0.50 -1.70 -25.24
C ILE A 140 -0.39 -2.77 -24.61
N TYR A 141 0.17 -3.53 -23.68
CA TYR A 141 -0.54 -4.47 -22.82
C TYR A 141 -0.55 -3.92 -21.40
N TYR A 142 -1.60 -4.23 -20.64
CA TYR A 142 -1.68 -3.86 -19.23
C TYR A 142 -1.96 -5.08 -18.36
N HIS A 143 -1.34 -5.10 -17.18
CA HIS A 143 -1.65 -6.04 -16.10
C HIS A 143 -2.42 -5.30 -15.02
N LEU A 144 -3.62 -5.79 -14.71
CA LEU A 144 -4.47 -5.26 -13.65
C LEU A 144 -4.06 -5.85 -12.29
N PRO A 145 -4.24 -5.11 -11.19
CA PRO A 145 -3.86 -5.58 -9.85
C PRO A 145 -4.67 -6.79 -9.37
N TYR A 146 -4.10 -7.53 -8.42
CA TYR A 146 -4.81 -8.58 -7.69
C TYR A 146 -5.72 -7.95 -6.62
N THR A 147 -6.76 -8.68 -6.23
CA THR A 147 -7.76 -8.16 -5.29
C THR A 147 -7.86 -9.00 -4.01
N TYR A 148 -8.38 -8.40 -2.95
CA TYR A 148 -8.58 -9.10 -1.68
C TYR A 148 -9.97 -9.75 -1.62
N SER A 149 -10.05 -11.01 -1.19
CA SER A 149 -11.34 -11.72 -1.01
C SER A 149 -12.09 -11.27 0.26
N SER A 150 -12.51 -10.00 0.34
CA SER A 150 -13.11 -9.39 1.53
C SER A 150 -14.40 -10.05 2.03
N ASN A 151 -15.14 -10.72 1.15
CA ASN A 151 -16.37 -11.46 1.51
C ASN A 151 -16.09 -12.78 2.25
N ASP A 152 -14.93 -13.39 2.01
CA ASP A 152 -14.48 -14.61 2.69
C ASP A 152 -12.97 -14.53 2.95
N PRO A 153 -12.55 -13.62 3.84
CA PRO A 153 -11.13 -13.32 4.06
C PRO A 153 -10.41 -14.52 4.64
N LEU A 154 -11.05 -15.30 5.51
CA LEU A 154 -10.44 -16.47 6.13
C LEU A 154 -10.48 -17.73 5.22
N GLY A 155 -11.15 -17.66 4.05
CA GLY A 155 -11.31 -18.82 3.17
C GLY A 155 -12.21 -19.91 3.78
N MET A 156 -13.15 -19.53 4.65
CA MET A 156 -14.00 -20.48 5.38
C MET A 156 -15.06 -21.13 4.49
N PHE A 157 -15.55 -20.39 3.50
CA PHE A 157 -16.56 -20.87 2.56
C PHE A 157 -15.90 -21.39 1.29
N ASN A 158 -14.87 -20.70 0.80
CA ASN A 158 -14.08 -21.10 -0.34
C ASN A 158 -12.59 -21.12 0.01
N PHE A 159 -12.08 -22.31 0.36
CA PHE A 159 -10.69 -22.49 0.75
C PHE A 159 -9.69 -22.13 -0.36
N SER A 160 -10.12 -22.11 -1.64
CA SER A 160 -9.25 -21.64 -2.73
C SER A 160 -8.89 -20.15 -2.63
N ASN A 161 -9.60 -19.35 -1.82
CA ASN A 161 -9.19 -17.98 -1.50
C ASN A 161 -7.83 -17.93 -0.78
N THR A 162 -7.37 -19.05 -0.21
CA THR A 162 -6.06 -19.19 0.45
C THR A 162 -4.97 -19.66 -0.52
N GLN A 163 -5.20 -19.68 -1.83
CA GLN A 163 -4.32 -20.36 -2.80
C GLN A 163 -3.80 -19.40 -3.87
N VAL A 164 -2.50 -19.51 -4.16
CA VAL A 164 -1.82 -18.83 -5.28
C VAL A 164 -2.40 -19.29 -6.60
N ASN A 165 -2.77 -20.57 -6.74
CA ASN A 165 -3.44 -21.09 -7.92
C ASN A 165 -4.70 -20.27 -8.27
N LYS A 166 -5.52 -19.91 -7.27
CA LYS A 166 -6.69 -19.05 -7.55
C LYS A 166 -6.27 -17.68 -8.10
N LEU A 167 -5.24 -17.05 -7.53
CA LEU A 167 -4.73 -15.77 -8.02
C LEU A 167 -4.26 -15.86 -9.48
N LEU A 168 -3.61 -16.95 -9.88
CA LEU A 168 -3.05 -17.11 -11.22
C LEU A 168 -4.12 -17.39 -12.29
N TYR A 169 -5.16 -18.16 -11.96
CA TYR A 169 -6.08 -18.73 -12.95
C TYR A 169 -7.52 -18.17 -12.90
N ALA A 170 -7.99 -17.64 -11.78
CA ALA A 170 -9.36 -17.14 -11.68
C ALA A 170 -9.48 -15.75 -12.30
N ASP A 171 -10.60 -15.46 -12.98
CA ASP A 171 -10.85 -14.16 -13.63
C ASP A 171 -10.80 -12.98 -12.64
N ASP A 172 -11.31 -13.19 -11.41
CA ASP A 172 -11.35 -12.17 -10.36
C ASP A 172 -9.98 -11.90 -9.72
N ARG A 173 -9.03 -12.84 -9.89
CA ARG A 173 -7.67 -12.83 -9.33
C ARG A 173 -7.68 -12.40 -7.85
N SER A 174 -8.69 -12.88 -7.11
CA SER A 174 -8.88 -12.51 -5.71
C SER A 174 -8.39 -13.60 -4.77
N GLY A 175 -7.71 -13.19 -3.71
CA GLY A 175 -7.25 -14.10 -2.65
C GLY A 175 -7.16 -13.39 -1.31
N ASN A 176 -6.88 -14.15 -0.26
CA ASN A 176 -6.65 -13.60 1.06
C ASN A 176 -5.18 -13.22 1.30
N CYS A 177 -4.86 -12.79 2.52
CA CYS A 177 -3.54 -12.28 2.84
C CYS A 177 -2.46 -13.36 2.69
N TYR A 178 -2.77 -14.63 2.92
CA TYR A 178 -1.83 -15.72 2.71
C TYR A 178 -1.57 -15.94 1.23
N ALA A 179 -2.61 -16.02 0.38
CA ALA A 179 -2.42 -16.19 -1.06
C ALA A 179 -1.57 -15.07 -1.66
N LEU A 180 -1.88 -13.81 -1.32
CA LEU A 180 -1.14 -12.64 -1.79
C LEU A 180 0.30 -12.64 -1.27
N THR A 181 0.50 -12.92 0.02
CA THR A 181 1.84 -12.99 0.64
C THR A 181 2.67 -14.14 0.06
N ALA A 182 2.05 -15.29 -0.19
CA ALA A 182 2.71 -16.43 -0.80
C ALA A 182 3.15 -16.11 -2.24
N LEU A 183 2.28 -15.47 -3.05
CA LEU A 183 2.65 -15.04 -4.40
C LEU A 183 3.79 -14.01 -4.37
N PHE A 184 3.74 -12.99 -3.50
CA PHE A 184 4.84 -12.04 -3.33
C PHE A 184 6.13 -12.76 -2.97
N LYS A 185 6.08 -13.67 -1.98
CA LYS A 185 7.26 -14.41 -1.53
C LYS A 185 7.83 -15.29 -2.63
N ILE A 186 6.99 -15.97 -3.41
CA ILE A 186 7.43 -16.75 -4.59
C ILE A 186 8.17 -15.86 -5.59
N LEU A 187 7.60 -14.72 -5.95
CA LEU A 187 8.23 -13.76 -6.86
C LEU A 187 9.54 -13.20 -6.29
N SER A 188 9.58 -12.93 -4.99
CA SER A 188 10.79 -12.48 -4.29
C SER A 188 11.91 -13.52 -4.32
N GLU A 189 11.61 -14.80 -4.14
CA GLU A 189 12.59 -15.88 -4.26
C GLU A 189 13.10 -16.03 -5.70
N ARG A 190 12.19 -15.99 -6.69
CA ARG A 190 12.55 -16.05 -8.12
C ARG A 190 13.44 -14.89 -8.55
N LEU A 191 13.20 -13.70 -7.99
CA LEU A 191 13.89 -12.45 -8.34
C LEU A 191 15.01 -12.09 -7.35
N GLN A 192 15.24 -12.91 -6.33
CA GLN A 192 16.27 -12.72 -5.30
C GLN A 192 16.19 -11.36 -4.58
N SER A 193 14.97 -10.87 -4.34
CA SER A 193 14.73 -9.52 -3.81
C SER A 193 14.79 -9.39 -2.28
N ASN A 194 15.00 -10.49 -1.56
CA ASN A 194 15.13 -10.54 -0.08
C ASN A 194 13.92 -10.00 0.69
N ALA A 195 12.70 -10.42 0.35
CA ALA A 195 11.52 -10.19 1.18
C ALA A 195 11.25 -11.40 2.09
N ALA A 196 10.79 -11.15 3.33
CA ALA A 196 10.48 -12.18 4.31
C ALA A 196 8.98 -12.22 4.61
N ILE A 197 8.46 -13.41 4.88
CA ILE A 197 7.12 -13.58 5.47
C ILE A 197 7.22 -13.21 6.95
N CYS A 198 6.21 -12.53 7.48
CA CYS A 198 6.00 -12.33 8.91
C CYS A 198 4.59 -12.79 9.28
N THR A 199 4.42 -13.38 10.45
CA THR A 199 3.12 -13.79 10.98
C THR A 199 2.79 -13.05 12.26
N ALA A 200 1.51 -12.78 12.48
CA ALA A 200 0.96 -12.29 13.73
C ALA A 200 -0.29 -13.11 14.07
N PRO A 201 -0.79 -13.10 15.33
CA PRO A 201 -2.10 -13.64 15.62
C PRO A 201 -3.10 -13.07 14.63
N GLY A 202 -3.77 -13.92 13.89
CA GLY A 202 -4.74 -13.38 12.94
C GLY A 202 -4.17 -12.99 11.57
N HIS A 203 -2.86 -13.00 11.32
CA HIS A 203 -2.35 -12.28 10.13
C HIS A 203 -1.03 -12.79 9.58
N ILE A 204 -0.82 -12.56 8.28
CA ILE A 204 0.42 -12.83 7.57
C ILE A 204 0.68 -11.71 6.55
N TYR A 205 1.91 -11.24 6.50
CA TYR A 205 2.31 -10.11 5.67
C TYR A 205 3.78 -10.23 5.22
N ILE A 206 4.22 -9.33 4.35
CA ILE A 206 5.60 -9.27 3.87
C ILE A 206 6.39 -8.20 4.64
N ARG A 207 7.68 -8.45 4.87
CA ARG A 207 8.62 -7.42 5.33
C ARG A 207 9.86 -7.43 4.45
N HIS A 208 10.29 -6.26 3.98
CA HIS A 208 11.54 -6.12 3.23
C HIS A 208 12.23 -4.80 3.55
N ALA A 209 13.50 -4.70 3.19
CA ALA A 209 14.28 -3.48 3.38
C ALA A 209 14.14 -2.52 2.19
N ASP A 210 14.31 -1.23 2.45
CA ASP A 210 14.59 -0.20 1.44
C ASP A 210 16.08 -0.17 1.05
N GLN A 211 16.50 0.76 0.19
CA GLN A 211 17.91 0.90 -0.20
C GLN A 211 18.85 1.29 0.95
N ASN A 212 18.33 1.81 2.06
CA ASN A 212 19.11 2.18 3.25
C ASN A 212 19.22 1.01 4.25
N GLY A 213 18.51 -0.10 4.01
CA GLY A 213 18.42 -1.21 4.93
C GLY A 213 17.33 -1.05 6.00
N ILE A 214 16.49 -0.03 5.91
CA ILE A 214 15.36 0.18 6.82
C ILE A 214 14.25 -0.82 6.45
N LEU A 215 13.75 -1.57 7.43
CA LEU A 215 12.74 -2.59 7.22
C LEU A 215 11.32 -2.03 7.29
N PHE A 216 10.50 -2.40 6.33
CA PHE A 216 9.09 -1.99 6.23
C PHE A 216 8.18 -3.20 6.13
N ASN A 217 7.07 -3.14 6.85
CA ASN A 217 5.98 -4.11 6.70
C ASN A 217 5.17 -3.72 5.47
N VAL A 218 4.71 -4.69 4.72
CA VAL A 218 4.02 -4.53 3.43
C VAL A 218 2.69 -5.28 3.50
N GLU A 219 1.61 -4.54 3.42
CA GLU A 219 0.24 -5.04 3.39
C GLU A 219 -0.30 -5.00 1.96
N LEU A 220 -0.49 -6.17 1.37
CA LEU A 220 -0.91 -6.30 -0.03
C LEU A 220 -2.40 -6.08 -0.20
N ALA A 221 -3.20 -6.43 0.82
CA ALA A 221 -4.65 -6.32 0.74
C ALA A 221 -5.12 -4.86 0.63
N THR A 222 -4.39 -3.94 1.26
CA THR A 222 -4.73 -2.51 1.29
C THR A 222 -3.64 -1.59 0.75
N LYS A 223 -2.63 -2.17 0.09
CA LYS A 223 -1.58 -1.44 -0.63
C LYS A 223 -0.84 -0.44 0.29
N ALA A 224 -0.54 -0.87 1.51
CA ALA A 224 -0.05 -0.01 2.58
C ALA A 224 1.22 -0.57 3.22
N PHE A 225 1.91 0.28 4.00
CA PHE A 225 3.12 -0.09 4.72
C PHE A 225 2.94 0.12 6.22
N PRO A 226 2.13 -0.68 6.92
CA PRO A 226 1.73 -0.38 8.29
C PRO A 226 2.92 -0.35 9.25
N GLY A 227 2.92 0.62 10.17
CA GLY A 227 3.85 0.61 11.30
C GLY A 227 3.62 -0.60 12.20
N THR A 228 4.69 -1.05 12.87
CA THR A 228 4.63 -2.22 13.78
C THR A 228 3.56 -2.06 14.86
N GLY A 229 3.39 -0.85 15.43
CA GLY A 229 2.34 -0.57 16.42
C GLY A 229 0.92 -0.77 15.87
N SER A 230 0.67 -0.36 14.63
CA SER A 230 -0.64 -0.58 13.98
C SER A 230 -0.91 -2.06 13.76
N LEU A 231 0.09 -2.80 13.27
CA LEU A 231 -0.02 -4.25 13.11
C LEU A 231 -0.27 -4.93 14.45
N SER A 232 0.52 -4.61 15.49
CA SER A 232 0.38 -5.24 16.80
C SER A 232 -0.99 -4.97 17.40
N THR A 233 -1.47 -3.72 17.36
CA THR A 233 -2.82 -3.35 17.82
C THR A 233 -3.91 -4.12 17.10
N LEU A 234 -3.88 -4.17 15.75
CA LEU A 234 -4.94 -4.81 14.96
C LEU A 234 -4.92 -6.35 15.02
N THR A 235 -3.77 -6.92 15.35
CA THR A 235 -3.59 -8.37 15.50
C THR A 235 -3.70 -8.82 16.96
N TYR A 236 -3.90 -7.89 17.91
CA TYR A 236 -3.89 -8.19 19.34
C TYR A 236 -2.58 -8.86 19.80
N THR A 237 -1.45 -8.36 19.26
CA THR A 237 -0.10 -8.85 19.57
C THR A 237 0.49 -8.08 20.75
N THR A 238 0.83 -8.82 21.81
CA THR A 238 1.50 -8.25 22.99
C THR A 238 2.99 -7.97 22.72
N ASN A 239 3.58 -7.05 23.49
CA ASN A 239 5.04 -6.82 23.44
C ASN A 239 5.83 -8.10 23.74
N GLN A 240 5.36 -8.91 24.70
CA GLN A 240 5.97 -10.20 25.04
C GLN A 240 5.96 -11.17 23.85
N ALA A 241 4.91 -11.17 23.02
CA ALA A 241 4.85 -12.00 21.82
C ALA A 241 5.84 -11.55 20.73
N ILE A 242 6.10 -10.24 20.63
CA ILE A 242 7.11 -9.70 19.72
C ILE A 242 8.51 -10.05 20.24
N GLU A 243 8.77 -9.83 21.53
CA GLU A 243 10.06 -10.09 22.17
C GLU A 243 10.45 -11.58 22.15
N SER A 244 9.48 -12.49 22.35
CA SER A 244 9.71 -13.93 22.29
C SER A 244 9.94 -14.44 20.86
N GLY A 245 9.56 -13.66 19.85
CA GLY A 245 9.59 -14.07 18.44
C GLY A 245 8.47 -15.03 18.04
N ILE A 246 7.49 -15.32 18.91
CA ILE A 246 6.29 -16.08 18.49
C ILE A 246 5.45 -15.27 17.48
N SER A 247 5.64 -13.95 17.42
CA SER A 247 4.93 -13.05 16.53
C SER A 247 5.82 -11.97 15.93
N MET A 248 5.46 -11.49 14.74
CA MET A 248 6.04 -10.36 14.00
C MET A 248 7.53 -10.47 13.65
N ARG A 249 8.12 -11.65 13.79
CA ARG A 249 9.48 -11.92 13.30
C ARG A 249 9.48 -12.24 11.80
N MET A 250 10.62 -11.95 11.17
CA MET A 250 10.86 -12.38 9.79
C MET A 250 11.16 -13.89 9.77
N LEU A 251 10.40 -14.64 8.97
CA LEU A 251 10.64 -16.05 8.72
C LEU A 251 11.79 -16.22 7.71
N SER A 252 12.70 -17.13 8.01
CA SER A 252 13.64 -17.68 7.04
C SER A 252 12.92 -18.49 5.96
N LEU A 253 13.64 -18.85 4.89
CA LEU A 253 13.10 -19.73 3.85
C LEU A 253 12.64 -21.09 4.41
N LYS A 254 13.39 -21.65 5.35
CA LYS A 254 13.05 -22.93 5.99
C LYS A 254 11.76 -22.83 6.81
N GLU A 255 11.61 -21.76 7.59
CA GLU A 255 10.40 -21.51 8.40
C GLU A 255 9.19 -21.18 7.52
N SER A 256 9.41 -20.49 6.39
CA SER A 256 8.37 -20.24 5.38
C SER A 256 7.89 -21.55 4.75
N VAL A 257 8.79 -22.49 4.44
CA VAL A 257 8.42 -23.84 3.98
C VAL A 257 7.70 -24.63 5.08
N ALA A 258 8.11 -24.49 6.34
CA ALA A 258 7.44 -25.16 7.46
C ALA A 258 6.00 -24.66 7.64
N LEU A 259 5.74 -23.36 7.42
CA LEU A 259 4.41 -22.76 7.49
C LEU A 259 3.42 -23.40 6.49
N THR A 260 3.88 -23.90 5.33
CA THR A 260 2.97 -24.51 4.34
C THR A 260 2.35 -25.83 4.81
N LEU A 261 2.94 -26.49 5.82
CA LEU A 261 2.36 -27.67 6.48
C LEU A 261 1.06 -27.34 7.20
N ILE A 262 0.92 -26.11 7.72
CA ILE A 262 -0.30 -25.67 8.39
C ILE A 262 -1.41 -25.53 7.36
N TYR A 263 -1.13 -24.87 6.24
CA TYR A 263 -2.10 -24.72 5.15
C TYR A 263 -2.45 -26.06 4.50
N LEU A 264 -1.51 -27.01 4.46
CA LEU A 264 -1.78 -28.41 4.06
C LEU A 264 -2.77 -29.08 5.04
N ALA A 265 -2.56 -28.94 6.34
CA ALA A 265 -3.47 -29.49 7.36
C ALA A 265 -4.85 -28.83 7.33
N LYS A 266 -4.93 -27.51 7.11
CA LYS A 266 -6.22 -26.81 7.00
C LYS A 266 -6.94 -27.16 5.69
N GLY A 267 -6.21 -27.32 4.59
CA GLY A 267 -6.77 -27.85 3.34
C GLY A 267 -7.36 -29.26 3.53
N TYR A 268 -6.67 -30.11 4.29
CA TYR A 268 -7.17 -31.44 4.68
C TYR A 268 -8.45 -31.33 5.52
N GLN A 269 -8.45 -30.51 6.57
CA GLN A 269 -9.64 -30.25 7.39
C GLN A 269 -10.84 -29.79 6.55
N HIS A 270 -10.64 -28.88 5.59
CA HIS A 270 -11.70 -28.41 4.70
C HIS A 270 -12.20 -29.50 3.73
N ARG A 271 -11.32 -30.39 3.26
CA ARG A 271 -11.72 -31.50 2.37
C ARG A 271 -12.45 -32.62 3.08
N PHE A 272 -12.01 -33.00 4.28
CA PHE A 272 -12.51 -34.17 5.00
C PHE A 272 -13.44 -33.81 6.16
N ASN A 273 -13.66 -32.52 6.42
CA ASN A 273 -14.50 -32.01 7.51
C ASN A 273 -14.15 -32.66 8.87
N THR A 274 -12.86 -32.70 9.18
CA THR A 274 -12.31 -33.32 10.40
C THR A 274 -11.46 -32.34 11.20
N THR A 275 -11.46 -32.49 12.53
CA THR A 275 -10.69 -31.65 13.46
C THR A 275 -9.82 -32.46 14.42
N THR A 276 -9.84 -33.79 14.32
CA THR A 276 -9.18 -34.69 15.27
C THR A 276 -8.22 -35.67 14.62
N ASP A 277 -8.10 -35.64 13.30
CA ASP A 277 -7.24 -36.55 12.55
C ASP A 277 -5.76 -36.40 12.92
N ASN A 278 -5.04 -37.52 12.98
CA ASN A 278 -3.60 -37.56 13.24
C ASN A 278 -2.81 -36.78 12.19
N PHE A 279 -3.26 -36.76 10.93
CA PHE A 279 -2.55 -36.02 9.87
C PHE A 279 -2.32 -34.55 10.23
N MET A 280 -3.32 -33.88 10.81
CA MET A 280 -3.23 -32.49 11.21
C MET A 280 -2.20 -32.27 12.32
N LEU A 281 -2.18 -33.18 13.31
CA LEU A 281 -1.20 -33.15 14.40
C LEU A 281 0.22 -33.41 13.88
N GLU A 282 0.39 -34.38 12.98
CA GLU A 282 1.69 -34.68 12.36
C GLU A 282 2.24 -33.47 11.57
N CYS A 283 1.38 -32.74 10.86
CA CYS A 283 1.77 -31.49 10.19
C CYS A 283 2.20 -30.41 11.19
N ALA A 284 1.43 -30.21 12.26
CA ALA A 284 1.76 -29.24 13.31
C ALA A 284 3.10 -29.57 13.99
N GLU A 285 3.30 -30.83 14.38
CA GLU A 285 4.52 -31.26 15.07
C GLU A 285 5.73 -31.22 14.16
N LEU A 286 5.60 -31.59 12.89
CA LEU A 286 6.68 -31.45 11.91
C LEU A 286 7.07 -29.98 11.70
N ALA A 287 6.09 -29.07 11.63
CA ALA A 287 6.38 -27.64 11.55
C ALA A 287 7.13 -27.17 12.81
N LEU A 288 6.67 -27.56 14.01
CA LEU A 288 7.29 -27.19 15.29
C LEU A 288 8.71 -27.76 15.48
N GLN A 289 9.05 -28.88 14.84
CA GLN A 289 10.41 -29.41 14.82
C GLN A 289 11.39 -28.52 14.04
N HIS A 290 10.89 -27.76 13.06
CA HIS A 290 11.69 -26.90 12.19
C HIS A 290 11.53 -25.41 12.49
N ASP A 291 10.49 -25.05 13.22
CA ASP A 291 10.16 -23.72 13.69
C ASP A 291 9.38 -23.83 15.01
N SER A 292 10.10 -23.88 16.14
CA SER A 292 9.49 -24.05 17.46
C SER A 292 8.68 -22.84 17.93
N LEU A 293 8.75 -21.70 17.22
CA LEU A 293 8.01 -20.47 17.50
C LEU A 293 6.86 -20.25 16.50
N ASN A 294 6.53 -21.24 15.68
CA ASN A 294 5.46 -21.13 14.71
C ASN A 294 4.09 -21.09 15.39
N LEU A 295 3.54 -19.88 15.58
CA LEU A 295 2.24 -19.69 16.24
C LEU A 295 1.12 -20.48 15.55
N ASN A 296 1.08 -20.49 14.22
CA ASN A 296 0.06 -21.20 13.46
C ASN A 296 0.12 -22.72 13.72
N ALA A 297 1.32 -23.30 13.79
CA ALA A 297 1.51 -24.71 14.16
C ALA A 297 1.07 -24.99 15.60
N MET A 298 1.39 -24.09 16.54
CA MET A 298 0.92 -24.21 17.94
C MET A 298 -0.60 -24.16 18.00
N LEU A 299 -1.24 -23.25 17.27
CA LEU A 299 -2.70 -23.14 17.22
C LEU A 299 -3.35 -24.37 16.58
N LEU A 300 -2.76 -24.92 15.51
CA LEU A 300 -3.23 -26.16 14.89
C LEU A 300 -3.16 -27.33 15.87
N LYS A 301 -2.03 -27.47 16.59
CA LYS A 301 -1.88 -28.50 17.63
C LYS A 301 -2.93 -28.31 18.72
N ALA A 302 -3.13 -27.07 19.20
CA ALA A 302 -4.15 -26.76 20.20
C ALA A 302 -5.58 -27.14 19.74
N GLU A 303 -5.95 -26.84 18.49
CA GLU A 303 -7.25 -27.19 17.90
C GLU A 303 -7.49 -28.71 17.92
N VAL A 304 -6.48 -29.50 17.50
CA VAL A 304 -6.58 -30.96 17.44
C VAL A 304 -6.70 -31.56 18.84
N LEU A 305 -5.85 -31.13 19.78
CA LEU A 305 -5.86 -31.62 21.16
C LEU A 305 -7.20 -31.29 21.86
N GLU A 306 -7.66 -30.04 21.73
CA GLU A 306 -8.94 -29.59 22.30
C GLU A 306 -10.12 -30.39 21.73
N SER A 307 -10.15 -30.57 20.40
CA SER A 307 -11.25 -31.28 19.74
C SER A 307 -11.31 -32.75 20.16
N ARG A 308 -10.15 -33.40 20.35
CA ARG A 308 -10.08 -34.77 20.88
C ARG A 308 -10.56 -34.85 22.33
N LEU A 309 -10.17 -33.91 23.18
CA LEU A 309 -10.63 -33.86 24.58
C LEU A 309 -12.16 -33.73 24.67
N LEU A 310 -12.74 -32.85 23.84
CA LEU A 310 -14.18 -32.62 23.84
C LEU A 310 -14.98 -33.80 23.28
N GLN A 311 -14.42 -34.56 22.33
CA GLN A 311 -15.03 -35.82 21.85
C GLN A 311 -15.12 -36.89 22.95
N GLN A 312 -14.29 -36.83 24.00
CA GLN A 312 -14.37 -37.79 25.10
C GLN A 312 -15.64 -37.64 25.95
N ASN A 313 -16.37 -36.51 25.85
CA ASN A 313 -17.58 -36.22 26.62
C ASN A 313 -17.42 -36.38 28.15
N LYS A 314 -16.21 -36.11 28.66
CA LYS A 314 -15.88 -36.11 30.09
C LYS A 314 -15.98 -34.70 30.66
N ASN A 315 -16.31 -34.58 31.95
CA ASN A 315 -16.22 -33.29 32.65
C ASN A 315 -14.75 -32.94 32.97
N LEU A 316 -14.51 -31.69 33.37
CA LEU A 316 -13.14 -31.21 33.59
C LEU A 316 -12.37 -32.00 34.66
N GLU A 317 -13.02 -32.35 35.78
CA GLU A 317 -12.38 -33.10 36.86
C GLU A 317 -11.96 -34.51 36.41
N GLN A 318 -12.77 -35.15 35.56
CA GLN A 318 -12.42 -36.42 34.93
C GLN A 318 -11.24 -36.28 33.95
N LEU A 319 -11.11 -35.12 33.29
CA LEU A 319 -10.04 -34.85 32.33
C LEU A 319 -8.71 -34.48 33.00
N ARG A 320 -8.68 -33.99 34.25
CA ARG A 320 -7.42 -33.56 34.90
C ARG A 320 -6.33 -34.64 34.96
N ASN A 321 -6.73 -35.91 35.04
CA ASN A 321 -5.82 -37.06 35.06
C ASN A 321 -5.55 -37.65 33.67
N ASP A 322 -6.18 -37.13 32.62
CA ASP A 322 -5.96 -37.54 31.23
C ASP A 322 -4.64 -36.96 30.72
N HIS A 323 -3.79 -37.81 30.13
CA HIS A 323 -2.50 -37.38 29.60
C HIS A 323 -2.65 -36.34 28.48
N LEU A 324 -3.69 -36.47 27.64
CA LEU A 324 -3.99 -35.52 26.58
C LEU A 324 -4.37 -34.15 27.14
N PHE A 325 -5.07 -34.13 28.28
CA PHE A 325 -5.44 -32.88 28.96
C PHE A 325 -4.20 -32.19 29.55
N GLN A 326 -3.30 -32.97 30.15
CA GLN A 326 -2.04 -32.44 30.69
C GLN A 326 -1.15 -31.87 29.58
N GLU A 327 -1.05 -32.57 28.44
CA GLU A 327 -0.35 -32.08 27.25
C GLU A 327 -0.98 -30.78 26.74
N TYR A 328 -2.30 -30.74 26.62
CA TYR A 328 -3.02 -29.56 26.17
C TYR A 328 -2.85 -28.36 27.12
N GLU A 329 -2.96 -28.55 28.43
CA GLU A 329 -2.75 -27.49 29.43
C GLU A 329 -1.31 -26.95 29.40
N GLN A 330 -0.33 -27.84 29.24
CA GLN A 330 1.06 -27.44 29.07
C GLN A 330 1.27 -26.65 27.78
N HIS A 331 0.63 -27.08 26.68
CA HIS A 331 0.70 -26.41 25.39
C HIS A 331 0.09 -25.01 25.42
N ILE A 332 -1.08 -24.85 26.04
CA ILE A 332 -1.71 -23.53 26.27
C ILE A 332 -0.83 -22.65 27.18
N THR A 333 -0.25 -23.22 28.23
CA THR A 333 0.67 -22.50 29.12
C THR A 333 1.89 -22.01 28.37
N ASN A 334 2.48 -22.82 27.48
CA ASN A 334 3.61 -22.42 26.64
C ASN A 334 3.25 -21.24 25.72
N MET A 335 2.09 -21.29 25.06
CA MET A 335 1.63 -20.18 24.23
C MET A 335 1.42 -18.90 25.04
N PHE A 336 0.79 -19.01 26.22
CA PHE A 336 0.61 -17.89 27.14
C PHE A 336 1.95 -17.27 27.60
N ASP A 337 2.92 -18.11 27.96
CA ASP A 337 4.26 -17.72 28.42
C ASP A 337 5.12 -17.11 27.30
N LEU A 338 4.88 -17.48 26.05
CA LEU A 338 5.46 -16.83 24.88
C LEU A 338 4.77 -15.49 24.54
N GLY A 339 3.72 -15.10 25.28
CA GLY A 339 3.02 -13.82 25.12
C GLY A 339 1.80 -13.88 24.20
N TYR A 340 1.42 -15.04 23.67
CA TYR A 340 0.23 -15.15 22.83
C TYR A 340 -1.04 -14.89 23.63
N ARG A 341 -1.91 -14.06 23.07
CA ARG A 341 -3.27 -13.80 23.54
C ARG A 341 -4.19 -13.92 22.35
N GLU A 342 -5.28 -14.66 22.50
CA GLU A 342 -6.26 -14.75 21.43
C GLU A 342 -7.04 -13.43 21.32
N MET A 343 -7.27 -12.98 20.09
CA MET A 343 -8.04 -11.77 19.84
C MET A 343 -9.45 -11.86 20.48
N PRO A 344 -9.87 -10.85 21.27
CA PRO A 344 -11.19 -10.83 21.88
C PRO A 344 -12.34 -10.91 20.86
N LYS A 345 -13.46 -11.51 21.26
CA LYS A 345 -14.63 -11.75 20.39
C LYS A 345 -15.20 -10.48 19.77
N ASP A 346 -15.31 -9.41 20.55
CA ASP A 346 -15.79 -8.10 20.10
C ASP A 346 -14.86 -7.49 19.05
N MET A 347 -13.55 -7.63 19.24
CA MET A 347 -12.55 -7.17 18.27
C MET A 347 -12.59 -8.00 16.98
N LYS A 348 -12.70 -9.33 17.08
CA LYS A 348 -12.91 -10.22 15.93
C LYS A 348 -14.17 -9.82 15.14
N ALA A 349 -15.28 -9.58 15.84
CA ALA A 349 -16.54 -9.15 15.22
C ALA A 349 -16.37 -7.83 14.46
N LEU A 350 -15.70 -6.85 15.08
CA LEU A 350 -15.42 -5.56 14.49
C LEU A 350 -14.59 -5.68 13.22
N VAL A 351 -13.49 -6.44 13.28
CA VAL A 351 -12.60 -6.69 12.15
C VAL A 351 -13.33 -7.37 10.99
N ILE A 352 -14.03 -8.48 11.26
CA ILE A 352 -14.73 -9.24 10.22
C ILE A 352 -15.89 -8.43 9.63
N ASN A 353 -16.61 -7.66 10.45
CA ASN A 353 -17.68 -6.81 9.94
C ASN A 353 -17.13 -5.72 9.04
N LYS A 354 -16.04 -5.05 9.45
CA LYS A 354 -15.43 -4.00 8.63
C LYS A 354 -14.89 -4.51 7.30
N LEU A 355 -14.36 -5.74 7.26
CA LEU A 355 -13.92 -6.37 6.02
C LEU A 355 -15.07 -6.69 5.07
N ARG A 356 -16.17 -7.25 5.61
CA ARG A 356 -17.31 -7.70 4.79
C ARG A 356 -18.26 -6.55 4.42
N ASN A 357 -18.35 -5.52 5.26
CA ASN A 357 -19.26 -4.39 5.15
C ASN A 357 -18.49 -3.08 5.43
N PRO A 358 -17.63 -2.63 4.50
CA PRO A 358 -16.74 -1.48 4.74
C PRO A 358 -17.48 -0.17 5.02
N ASP A 359 -18.71 -0.01 4.52
CA ASP A 359 -19.52 1.20 4.72
C ASP A 359 -20.34 1.19 6.02
N GLU A 360 -20.37 0.08 6.77
CA GLU A 360 -21.12 0.03 8.02
C GLU A 360 -20.43 0.82 9.14
N PRO A 361 -21.19 1.65 9.89
CA PRO A 361 -20.64 2.36 11.03
C PRO A 361 -20.25 1.40 12.15
N VAL A 362 -19.04 1.59 12.67
CA VAL A 362 -18.50 0.76 13.76
C VAL A 362 -18.89 1.37 15.10
N TRP A 363 -19.65 0.61 15.90
CA TRP A 363 -20.01 0.97 17.27
C TRP A 363 -19.19 0.09 18.22
N ALA A 364 -18.20 0.67 18.90
CA ALA A 364 -17.35 -0.01 19.87
C ALA A 364 -17.31 0.75 21.19
N ALA A 365 -17.14 0.03 22.30
CA ALA A 365 -16.86 0.63 23.58
C ALA A 365 -15.48 1.32 23.55
N ASP A 366 -15.36 2.49 24.18
CA ASP A 366 -14.08 3.21 24.28
C ASP A 366 -13.10 2.43 25.15
N LYS A 367 -11.99 1.99 24.54
CA LYS A 367 -10.88 1.25 25.17
C LYS A 367 -9.69 2.14 25.52
N THR A 368 -9.85 3.46 25.49
CA THR A 368 -8.79 4.41 25.90
C THR A 368 -8.36 4.12 27.34
N PRO A 369 -7.08 3.77 27.60
CA PRO A 369 -6.60 3.55 28.94
C PRO A 369 -6.65 4.83 29.79
N ASN A 370 -7.00 4.71 31.06
CA ASN A 370 -6.91 5.82 32.01
C ASN A 370 -5.53 5.83 32.70
N ALA A 371 -4.51 6.30 31.98
CA ALA A 371 -3.12 6.33 32.45
C ALA A 371 -2.89 7.19 33.71
N PHE A 372 -3.88 7.99 34.12
CA PHE A 372 -3.82 8.88 35.28
C PHE A 372 -4.91 8.57 36.31
N ALA A 373 -5.46 7.34 36.32
CA ALA A 373 -6.53 6.95 37.24
C ALA A 373 -6.18 7.23 38.72
N ASP A 374 -4.90 7.17 39.06
CA ASP A 374 -4.38 7.42 40.41
C ASP A 374 -4.22 8.92 40.76
N LEU A 375 -4.39 9.83 39.79
CA LEU A 375 -4.31 11.27 40.01
C LEU A 375 -5.69 11.86 40.37
N PRO A 376 -5.79 12.69 41.42
CA PRO A 376 -7.02 13.39 41.75
C PRO A 376 -7.47 14.28 40.57
N ASN A 377 -8.73 14.16 40.15
CA ASN A 377 -9.36 14.92 39.05
C ASN A 377 -8.81 14.65 37.63
N ALA A 378 -8.16 13.52 37.36
CA ALA A 378 -7.77 13.14 36.02
C ALA A 378 -8.99 12.75 35.15
N LYS A 379 -9.64 13.75 34.55
CA LYS A 379 -10.65 13.59 33.48
C LYS A 379 -10.06 13.73 32.07
N SER A 380 -8.73 13.89 31.97
CA SER A 380 -8.04 14.11 30.70
C SER A 380 -7.92 12.81 29.90
N ARG A 381 -8.64 12.74 28.78
CA ARG A 381 -8.55 11.64 27.81
C ARG A 381 -7.18 11.67 27.11
N PHE A 382 -6.51 10.52 27.03
CA PHE A 382 -5.26 10.38 26.28
C PHE A 382 -5.57 10.01 24.83
N ALA A 383 -4.75 10.48 23.89
CA ALA A 383 -4.83 10.05 22.50
C ALA A 383 -4.11 8.70 22.35
N THR A 384 -4.85 7.66 21.98
CA THR A 384 -4.29 6.35 21.63
C THR A 384 -4.25 6.23 20.11
N LEU A 385 -3.50 5.26 19.56
CA LEU A 385 -3.38 5.04 18.11
C LEU A 385 -4.78 5.04 17.48
N SER A 386 -5.63 4.14 17.96
CA SER A 386 -7.00 3.87 17.51
C SER A 386 -8.08 4.76 18.13
N TRP A 387 -7.70 5.79 18.89
CA TRP A 387 -8.62 6.67 19.62
C TRP A 387 -9.62 5.93 20.52
N GLY A 388 -9.21 4.79 21.06
CA GLY A 388 -10.01 3.92 21.91
C GLY A 388 -10.84 2.87 21.18
N LEU A 389 -10.63 2.66 19.87
CA LEU A 389 -11.33 1.59 19.13
C LEU A 389 -10.82 0.20 19.51
N PHE A 390 -9.51 0.06 19.71
CA PHE A 390 -8.84 -1.18 20.07
C PHE A 390 -8.16 -1.08 21.44
N ASP A 391 -7.97 -2.24 22.07
CA ASP A 391 -7.13 -2.34 23.27
C ASP A 391 -5.67 -2.32 22.81
N GLU A 392 -4.96 -1.27 23.20
CA GLU A 392 -3.56 -1.01 22.83
C GLU A 392 -2.57 -1.36 23.94
N GLN A 393 -3.06 -1.71 25.14
CA GLN A 393 -2.20 -2.13 26.26
C GLN A 393 -2.15 -3.65 26.42
N MET A 394 -3.24 -4.35 26.06
CA MET A 394 -3.34 -5.82 26.08
C MET A 394 -2.83 -6.43 27.39
N LEU A 395 -3.24 -5.83 28.51
CA LEU A 395 -2.83 -6.26 29.84
C LEU A 395 -3.32 -7.70 30.09
N THR A 396 -2.52 -8.47 30.83
CA THR A 396 -2.87 -9.85 31.18
C THR A 396 -4.13 -9.87 32.04
N LYS A 397 -5.15 -10.59 31.57
CA LYS A 397 -6.42 -10.74 32.28
C LYS A 397 -6.32 -11.88 33.30
N PRO A 398 -7.13 -11.89 34.37
CA PRO A 398 -7.19 -13.04 35.29
C PRO A 398 -7.56 -14.36 34.59
N VAL A 399 -8.35 -14.26 33.52
CA VAL A 399 -8.74 -15.37 32.65
C VAL A 399 -8.52 -14.96 31.20
N GLU A 400 -7.78 -15.77 30.46
CA GLU A 400 -7.59 -15.66 29.01
C GLU A 400 -8.34 -16.80 28.31
N TYR A 401 -8.73 -16.59 27.05
CA TYR A 401 -9.48 -17.57 26.27
C TYR A 401 -8.65 -18.06 25.08
N TYR A 402 -8.67 -19.37 24.85
CA TYR A 402 -7.99 -20.04 23.75
C TYR A 402 -8.94 -21.04 23.11
N GLY A 403 -9.51 -20.74 21.95
CA GLY A 403 -10.58 -21.53 21.35
C GLY A 403 -11.80 -21.65 22.28
N ARG A 404 -12.07 -22.86 22.77
CA ARG A 404 -13.11 -23.17 23.76
C ARG A 404 -12.57 -23.22 25.18
N THR A 405 -11.33 -22.83 25.44
CA THR A 405 -10.67 -23.03 26.73
C THR A 405 -10.57 -21.73 27.53
N ALA A 406 -11.13 -21.72 28.74
CA ALA A 406 -10.92 -20.65 29.71
C ALA A 406 -9.70 -20.97 30.59
N TYR A 407 -8.69 -20.12 30.57
CA TYR A 407 -7.39 -20.35 31.20
C TYR A 407 -7.11 -19.32 32.30
N ASN A 408 -6.90 -19.78 33.53
CA ASN A 408 -6.53 -18.92 34.66
C ASN A 408 -5.04 -18.58 34.58
N THR A 409 -4.73 -17.29 34.47
CA THR A 409 -3.36 -16.81 34.25
C THR A 409 -2.50 -16.82 35.51
N ALA A 410 -3.11 -16.68 36.69
CA ALA A 410 -2.40 -16.72 37.96
C ALA A 410 -2.00 -18.14 38.36
N THR A 411 -2.91 -19.10 38.22
CA THR A 411 -2.65 -20.51 38.56
C THR A 411 -2.04 -21.31 37.40
N LYS A 412 -2.05 -20.76 36.18
CA LYS A 412 -1.68 -21.44 34.94
C LYS A 412 -2.46 -22.74 34.72
N LYS A 413 -3.78 -22.71 34.94
CA LYS A 413 -4.67 -23.88 34.86
C LYS A 413 -5.89 -23.63 33.99
N ILE A 414 -6.33 -24.65 33.28
CA ILE A 414 -7.62 -24.63 32.57
C ILE A 414 -8.75 -24.68 33.61
N GLN A 415 -9.67 -23.72 33.53
CA GLN A 415 -10.80 -23.59 34.44
C GLN A 415 -12.05 -24.31 33.94
N GLN A 416 -12.29 -24.30 32.62
CA GLN A 416 -13.43 -24.95 31.98
C GLN A 416 -13.30 -24.89 30.46
N PHE A 417 -14.07 -25.75 29.78
CA PHE A 417 -14.38 -25.59 28.37
C PHE A 417 -15.71 -24.84 28.21
N ILE A 418 -15.74 -23.86 27.31
CA ILE A 418 -16.90 -23.05 26.97
C ILE A 418 -17.40 -23.42 25.56
N PRO A 419 -18.66 -23.07 25.20
CA PRO A 419 -19.13 -23.22 23.82
C PRO A 419 -18.21 -22.49 22.84
N LYS A 420 -18.08 -23.02 21.61
CA LYS A 420 -17.28 -22.39 20.56
C LYS A 420 -17.80 -20.99 20.32
N ASP A 421 -16.90 -20.00 20.37
CA ASP A 421 -17.23 -18.66 19.94
C ASP A 421 -17.53 -18.67 18.44
N SER A 422 -18.79 -18.44 18.10
CA SER A 422 -19.21 -18.12 16.74
C SER A 422 -19.59 -16.64 16.68
N LEU A 423 -19.15 -15.96 15.61
CA LEU A 423 -19.87 -14.77 15.15
C LEU A 423 -21.16 -15.25 14.50
N LYS A 424 -22.22 -14.44 14.61
CA LYS A 424 -23.59 -14.83 14.22
C LYS A 424 -23.67 -15.42 12.81
N ASP A 425 -22.82 -14.93 11.88
CA ASP A 425 -22.86 -15.27 10.45
C ASP A 425 -21.46 -15.49 9.81
N TYR A 426 -20.42 -15.82 10.60
CA TYR A 426 -19.08 -16.14 10.06
C TYR A 426 -18.26 -17.01 11.03
N PRO A 427 -17.82 -18.21 10.63
CA PRO A 427 -16.93 -19.01 11.46
C PRO A 427 -15.53 -18.39 11.51
N ILE A 428 -14.90 -18.40 12.67
CA ILE A 428 -13.51 -17.94 12.84
C ILE A 428 -12.61 -19.12 13.10
N ASP A 429 -11.46 -19.09 12.43
CA ASP A 429 -10.37 -20.01 12.63
C ASP A 429 -9.14 -19.24 13.14
N PRO A 430 -8.67 -19.49 14.38
CA PRO A 430 -7.48 -18.81 14.87
C PRO A 430 -6.19 -19.33 14.21
N VAL A 431 -6.20 -20.55 13.64
CA VAL A 431 -5.00 -21.20 13.07
C VAL A 431 -4.57 -20.53 11.78
N VAL A 432 -5.53 -20.22 10.92
CA VAL A 432 -5.33 -19.49 9.67
C VAL A 432 -6.31 -18.34 9.65
N PHE A 433 -5.78 -17.14 9.74
CA PHE A 433 -6.59 -15.96 9.81
C PHE A 433 -6.01 -14.94 8.84
N ALA A 434 -6.90 -14.20 8.23
CA ALA A 434 -6.61 -13.17 7.29
C ALA A 434 -7.22 -11.87 7.76
N LEU A 435 -6.35 -11.03 8.30
CA LEU A 435 -6.64 -9.64 8.56
C LEU A 435 -6.30 -8.85 7.30
N SER A 436 -7.11 -7.87 6.94
CA SER A 436 -6.75 -6.85 5.96
C SER A 436 -6.96 -5.51 6.64
N ILE A 437 -5.98 -4.62 6.53
CA ILE A 437 -5.92 -3.37 7.29
C ILE A 437 -6.69 -2.31 6.52
N ASP A 438 -7.92 -2.01 6.93
CA ASP A 438 -8.79 -1.02 6.32
C ASP A 438 -8.07 0.31 5.96
N PRO A 439 -8.38 0.93 4.80
CA PRO A 439 -7.84 2.23 4.37
C PRO A 439 -8.14 3.38 5.34
N LEU A 440 -8.90 3.14 6.43
CA LEU A 440 -9.29 4.06 7.49
C LEU A 440 -9.19 3.53 8.96
N ALA A 441 -8.42 2.48 9.26
CA ALA A 441 -8.12 1.85 10.61
C ALA A 441 -7.50 2.57 11.94
N HIS A 442 -7.48 3.90 12.25
CA HIS A 442 -7.04 4.58 13.52
C HIS A 442 -7.58 6.03 13.65
N LYS A 443 -7.76 6.84 12.59
CA LYS A 443 -8.70 7.99 12.60
C LYS A 443 -9.08 8.61 11.24
N PHE A 444 -8.44 8.37 10.11
CA PHE A 444 -8.02 7.15 9.43
C PHE A 444 -6.53 6.87 9.71
N PRO A 445 -6.06 5.68 10.12
CA PRO A 445 -4.73 5.44 10.64
C PRO A 445 -3.60 5.60 9.65
N SER A 446 -4.02 5.91 8.43
CA SER A 446 -3.88 5.09 7.23
C SER A 446 -3.16 5.89 6.20
N MET A 447 -2.24 6.71 6.67
CA MET A 447 -1.18 7.12 5.81
C MET A 447 0.03 6.30 6.22
N SER A 448 0.37 5.38 5.30
CA SER A 448 1.66 4.70 5.23
C SER A 448 2.78 5.64 5.72
N PRO A 449 3.86 5.18 6.37
CA PRO A 449 5.07 5.98 6.58
C PRO A 449 5.65 6.52 5.25
N TYR A 450 5.11 6.05 4.12
CA TYR A 450 5.38 6.52 2.78
C TYR A 450 4.21 7.19 2.08
N SER A 451 3.12 7.53 2.75
CA SER A 451 2.06 8.35 2.13
C SER A 451 2.57 9.73 1.74
N ALA A 452 3.61 10.20 2.43
CA ALA A 452 4.47 11.31 2.05
C ALA A 452 5.13 11.14 0.65
N PHE A 453 5.18 9.90 0.14
CA PHE A 453 5.78 9.49 -1.13
C PHE A 453 4.77 8.72 -2.02
N ALA A 454 3.46 8.95 -1.86
CA ALA A 454 2.42 8.19 -2.58
C ALA A 454 2.57 6.66 -2.49
N SER A 455 2.98 6.14 -1.32
CA SER A 455 3.28 4.73 -1.08
C SER A 455 4.43 4.16 -1.91
N ASN A 456 5.27 5.01 -2.50
CA ASN A 456 6.43 4.63 -3.31
C ASN A 456 7.65 5.51 -2.98
N PRO A 457 8.42 5.13 -1.95
CA PRO A 457 9.57 5.90 -1.43
C PRO A 457 10.83 5.82 -2.31
N LEU A 458 10.78 5.08 -3.44
CA LEU A 458 11.89 4.95 -4.38
C LEU A 458 11.88 6.08 -5.43
N PHE A 459 10.70 6.56 -5.82
CA PHE A 459 10.53 7.55 -6.88
C PHE A 459 10.02 8.91 -6.38
N TYR A 460 9.27 8.93 -5.28
CA TYR A 460 8.70 10.16 -4.74
C TYR A 460 9.45 10.58 -3.47
N VAL A 461 9.71 11.88 -3.36
CA VAL A 461 10.22 12.56 -2.18
C VAL A 461 9.12 13.49 -1.68
N ASP A 462 8.77 13.40 -0.40
CA ASP A 462 7.84 14.28 0.29
C ASP A 462 8.33 15.71 0.18
N LYS A 463 7.65 16.49 -0.66
CA LYS A 463 7.70 17.94 -0.67
C LYS A 463 6.39 18.50 -0.09
N ASP A 464 6.00 18.04 1.10
CA ASP A 464 5.01 18.62 2.01
C ASP A 464 3.78 19.25 1.33
N GLY A 465 3.14 18.56 0.37
CA GLY A 465 1.79 18.80 -0.19
C GLY A 465 1.22 20.23 -0.20
N ARG A 466 2.06 21.23 -0.49
CA ARG A 466 1.80 22.68 -0.42
C ARG A 466 2.57 23.35 -1.55
N GLU A 467 1.94 23.88 -2.58
CA GLU A 467 2.57 23.73 -3.90
C GLU A 467 2.58 25.03 -4.71
N VAL A 468 3.41 26.01 -4.32
CA VAL A 468 3.94 27.02 -5.26
C VAL A 468 5.33 26.60 -5.69
N PHE A 469 5.49 26.29 -6.98
CA PHE A 469 6.75 25.85 -7.56
C PHE A 469 7.30 26.84 -8.58
N TYR A 470 8.61 27.00 -8.56
CA TYR A 470 9.39 27.76 -9.52
C TYR A 470 10.39 26.84 -10.22
N TYR A 471 10.23 26.67 -11.52
CA TYR A 471 11.07 25.84 -12.38
C TYR A 471 11.94 26.70 -13.30
N GLY A 472 12.97 26.10 -13.90
CA GLY A 472 13.86 26.76 -14.85
C GLY A 472 15.08 27.42 -14.20
N LYS A 473 16.04 27.82 -15.04
CA LYS A 473 17.36 28.32 -14.62
C LYS A 473 17.32 29.54 -13.70
N ASP A 474 16.26 30.33 -13.81
CA ASP A 474 16.08 31.60 -13.10
C ASP A 474 15.13 31.48 -11.89
N ALA A 475 14.74 30.28 -11.47
CA ALA A 475 13.83 30.05 -10.35
C ALA A 475 14.28 30.74 -9.04
N ASN A 476 15.57 30.64 -8.68
CA ASN A 476 16.13 31.32 -7.50
C ASN A 476 16.03 32.85 -7.61
N LYS A 477 16.26 33.40 -8.81
CA LYS A 477 16.17 34.83 -9.08
C LYS A 477 14.73 35.30 -8.98
N ALA A 478 13.79 34.55 -9.57
CA ALA A 478 12.37 34.83 -9.46
C ALA A 478 11.88 34.83 -8.00
N VAL A 479 12.23 33.82 -7.19
CA VAL A 479 11.84 33.82 -5.77
C VAL A 479 12.52 34.93 -4.97
N SER A 480 13.75 35.33 -5.33
CA SER A 480 14.39 36.51 -4.74
C SER A 480 13.64 37.80 -5.06
N GLU A 481 13.02 37.92 -6.24
CA GLU A 481 12.15 39.05 -6.59
C GLU A 481 10.79 38.95 -5.90
N LEU A 482 10.21 37.75 -5.78
CA LEU A 482 8.98 37.50 -5.04
C LEU A 482 9.10 37.95 -3.58
N LYS A 483 10.24 37.68 -2.93
CA LYS A 483 10.57 38.15 -1.57
C LYS A 483 10.52 39.67 -1.42
N LYS A 484 10.76 40.44 -2.49
CA LYS A 484 10.67 41.91 -2.46
C LYS A 484 9.23 42.40 -2.58
N ALA A 485 8.31 41.56 -3.07
CA ALA A 485 6.90 41.89 -3.28
C ALA A 485 5.98 41.45 -2.13
N THR A 486 6.49 40.73 -1.14
CA THR A 486 5.71 40.20 -0.02
C THR A 486 6.34 40.53 1.33
N SER A 487 5.52 40.64 2.38
CA SER A 487 6.00 40.68 3.77
C SER A 487 6.21 39.29 4.38
N LEU A 488 5.87 38.22 3.66
CA LEU A 488 6.03 36.84 4.11
C LEU A 488 7.52 36.44 4.09
N ASP A 489 7.98 35.81 5.18
CA ASP A 489 9.31 35.20 5.20
C ASP A 489 9.27 33.85 4.47
N ILE A 490 9.63 33.86 3.19
CA ILE A 490 9.60 32.70 2.30
C ILE A 490 11.00 32.20 1.93
N LYS A 491 11.13 30.92 1.58
CA LYS A 491 12.34 30.28 1.04
C LYS A 491 12.00 29.39 -0.16
N LEU A 492 12.99 29.15 -1.01
CA LEU A 492 12.91 28.19 -2.12
C LEU A 492 13.73 26.94 -1.76
N GLU A 493 13.08 25.78 -1.67
CA GLU A 493 13.74 24.49 -1.46
C GLU A 493 13.23 23.50 -2.51
N GLN A 494 14.14 22.89 -3.28
CA GLN A 494 13.79 21.92 -4.33
C GLN A 494 12.66 22.40 -5.28
N ASN A 495 12.78 23.65 -5.77
CA ASN A 495 11.80 24.36 -6.62
C ASN A 495 10.48 24.75 -5.92
N LYS A 496 10.29 24.46 -4.64
CA LYS A 496 9.09 24.82 -3.88
C LYS A 496 9.29 26.05 -3.00
N VAL A 497 8.34 26.98 -3.04
CA VAL A 497 8.27 28.11 -2.11
C VAL A 497 7.59 27.67 -0.81
N SER A 498 8.23 27.92 0.32
CA SER A 498 7.71 27.61 1.66
C SER A 498 7.95 28.77 2.64
N LEU A 499 7.19 28.82 3.72
CA LEU A 499 7.34 29.82 4.78
C LEU A 499 8.45 29.39 5.76
N ASN A 500 9.36 30.29 6.10
CA ASN A 500 10.33 30.13 7.18
C ASN A 500 9.67 30.29 8.55
N THR A 501 8.72 31.22 8.67
CA THR A 501 8.01 31.54 9.91
C THR A 501 6.53 31.72 9.66
N GLN A 502 5.70 31.50 10.69
CA GLN A 502 4.27 31.78 10.62
C GLN A 502 4.03 33.28 10.41
N PRO A 503 3.11 33.70 9.50
CA PRO A 503 2.85 35.11 9.24
C PRO A 503 2.21 35.81 10.44
N ALA A 504 2.49 37.10 10.60
CA ALA A 504 1.75 37.95 11.54
C ALA A 504 0.38 38.34 10.95
N MET A 505 -0.68 38.23 11.74
CA MET A 505 -2.04 38.61 11.35
C MET A 505 -2.40 40.01 11.90
N PRO A 506 -3.12 40.86 11.16
CA PRO A 506 -3.68 40.66 9.81
C PRO A 506 -2.67 40.96 8.68
N MET A 507 -2.79 40.23 7.55
CA MET A 507 -1.93 40.41 6.37
C MET A 507 -2.54 41.36 5.34
N MET A 508 -1.71 41.92 4.45
CA MET A 508 -2.16 42.58 3.22
C MET A 508 -2.88 41.58 2.30
N GLN A 509 -3.81 42.03 1.46
CA GLN A 509 -4.59 41.14 0.59
C GLN A 509 -3.72 40.30 -0.36
N SER A 510 -2.63 40.88 -0.90
CA SER A 510 -1.66 40.16 -1.75
C SER A 510 -0.88 39.10 -0.97
N ASP A 511 -0.49 39.39 0.28
CA ASP A 511 0.21 38.44 1.15
C ASP A 511 -0.72 37.32 1.62
N GLN A 512 -2.00 37.62 1.87
CA GLN A 512 -2.99 36.59 2.17
C GLN A 512 -3.14 35.62 0.99
N ILE A 513 -3.21 36.12 -0.25
CA ILE A 513 -3.39 35.24 -1.42
C ILE A 513 -2.11 34.47 -1.74
N LEU A 514 -0.93 35.06 -1.54
CA LEU A 514 0.33 34.32 -1.65
C LEU A 514 0.45 33.25 -0.54
N TYR A 515 0.05 33.58 0.68
CA TYR A 515 -0.04 32.62 1.78
C TYR A 515 -1.01 31.49 1.46
N ASP A 516 -2.19 31.81 0.93
CA ASP A 516 -3.18 30.83 0.49
C ASP A 516 -2.57 29.95 -0.61
N ALA A 517 -1.92 30.52 -1.63
CA ALA A 517 -1.24 29.78 -2.68
C ALA A 517 -0.17 28.82 -2.13
N ILE A 518 0.61 29.26 -1.14
CA ILE A 518 1.63 28.44 -0.49
C ILE A 518 1.00 27.37 0.42
N SER A 519 -0.18 27.58 0.98
CA SER A 519 -0.78 26.69 1.99
C SER A 519 -1.93 25.82 1.47
N ASP A 520 -2.42 26.08 0.25
CA ASP A 520 -3.51 25.36 -0.39
C ASP A 520 -3.09 23.92 -0.72
N GLN A 521 -3.95 22.96 -0.34
CA GLN A 521 -3.72 21.53 -0.53
C GLN A 521 -4.33 21.00 -1.84
N GLN A 522 -5.17 21.79 -2.50
CA GLN A 522 -5.94 21.42 -3.69
C GLN A 522 -5.40 22.07 -4.97
N VAL A 523 -4.71 23.22 -4.87
CA VAL A 523 -4.19 23.96 -6.02
C VAL A 523 -2.66 23.97 -6.01
N ASN A 524 -2.08 23.40 -7.06
CA ASN A 524 -0.65 23.43 -7.32
C ASN A 524 -0.34 24.54 -8.34
N VAL A 525 0.41 25.55 -7.90
CA VAL A 525 0.87 26.68 -8.69
C VAL A 525 2.24 26.38 -9.30
N ASN A 526 2.31 26.23 -10.62
CA ASN A 526 3.59 25.98 -11.30
C ASN A 526 4.01 27.18 -12.15
N ILE A 527 5.11 27.83 -11.75
CA ILE A 527 5.73 28.96 -12.44
C ILE A 527 7.02 28.50 -13.14
N TYR A 528 7.08 28.61 -14.46
CA TYR A 528 8.23 28.22 -15.27
C TYR A 528 9.00 29.46 -15.69
N THR A 529 10.21 29.63 -15.14
CA THR A 529 11.14 30.67 -15.60
C THR A 529 11.82 30.24 -16.89
N THR A 530 11.99 31.18 -17.82
CA THR A 530 12.58 30.91 -19.13
C THR A 530 13.27 32.12 -19.71
N ASP A 531 14.31 31.91 -20.52
CA ASP A 531 14.90 32.89 -21.42
C ASP A 531 14.34 32.80 -22.85
N GLY A 532 13.48 31.81 -23.10
CA GLY A 532 12.80 31.61 -24.35
C GLY A 532 11.78 32.72 -24.64
N ASN A 533 11.65 33.04 -25.91
CA ASN A 533 10.65 33.99 -26.41
C ASN A 533 9.31 33.31 -26.74
N TRP A 534 9.27 31.98 -26.74
CA TRP A 534 8.12 31.17 -27.17
C TRP A 534 8.00 29.91 -26.31
N HIS A 535 6.78 29.40 -26.17
CA HIS A 535 6.53 28.05 -25.68
C HIS A 535 5.32 27.42 -26.36
N TYR A 536 5.22 26.10 -26.23
CA TYR A 536 4.00 25.37 -26.51
C TYR A 536 3.08 25.44 -25.30
N LYS A 537 1.82 25.81 -25.55
CA LYS A 537 0.73 25.68 -24.60
C LYS A 537 0.34 24.23 -24.44
N SER A 538 -0.35 23.95 -23.35
CA SER A 538 -0.91 22.65 -23.02
C SER A 538 -1.92 22.10 -24.04
N ASP A 539 -2.47 22.94 -24.93
CA ASP A 539 -3.32 22.57 -26.07
C ASP A 539 -2.54 22.33 -27.39
N GLY A 540 -1.20 22.40 -27.33
CA GLY A 540 -0.30 22.25 -28.48
C GLY A 540 -0.13 23.51 -29.33
N SER A 541 -0.82 24.61 -29.03
CA SER A 541 -0.64 25.88 -29.72
C SER A 541 0.64 26.59 -29.26
N MET A 542 1.33 27.25 -30.19
CA MET A 542 2.54 28.01 -29.87
C MET A 542 2.16 29.45 -29.51
N THR A 543 2.75 29.99 -28.44
CA THR A 543 2.51 31.38 -28.03
C THR A 543 3.81 32.09 -27.66
N ALA A 544 3.82 33.41 -27.82
CA ALA A 544 4.94 34.26 -27.46
C ALA A 544 4.94 34.50 -25.95
N ILE A 545 6.11 34.50 -25.34
CA ILE A 545 6.32 34.92 -23.95
C ILE A 545 6.77 36.38 -23.99
N LEU A 546 5.90 37.27 -23.53
CA LEU A 546 6.26 38.67 -23.33
C LEU A 546 6.93 38.77 -21.95
N ILE A 547 6.26 39.31 -20.94
CA ILE A 547 6.76 39.25 -19.56
C ILE A 547 6.42 37.88 -18.97
N GLY A 548 5.14 37.51 -19.02
CA GLY A 548 4.65 36.18 -18.69
C GLY A 548 3.78 35.60 -19.78
N SER A 549 3.37 34.35 -19.58
CA SER A 549 2.42 33.66 -20.45
C SER A 549 1.57 32.68 -19.65
N TYR A 550 0.25 32.84 -19.78
CA TYR A 550 -0.74 32.02 -19.13
C TYR A 550 -1.06 30.75 -19.94
N ASP A 551 -0.96 29.58 -19.29
CA ASP A 551 -1.21 28.26 -19.90
C ASP A 551 -2.36 27.48 -19.22
N GLY A 552 -3.09 28.12 -18.29
CA GLY A 552 -4.31 27.56 -17.74
C GLY A 552 -4.12 26.63 -16.54
N SER A 553 -5.19 25.90 -16.24
CA SER A 553 -5.23 24.91 -15.17
C SER A 553 -5.85 23.61 -15.66
N LYS A 554 -5.42 22.48 -15.08
CA LYS A 554 -5.93 21.14 -15.36
C LYS A 554 -6.35 20.49 -14.05
N VAL A 555 -7.54 19.87 -14.05
CA VAL A 555 -8.02 19.08 -12.91
C VAL A 555 -7.52 17.65 -13.08
N ASP A 556 -6.71 17.20 -12.13
CA ASP A 556 -6.23 15.83 -12.06
C ASP A 556 -7.32 14.94 -11.44
N ASN A 557 -7.99 14.18 -12.32
CA ASN A 557 -9.07 13.28 -11.95
C ASN A 557 -8.58 11.87 -11.59
N TYR A 558 -7.26 11.62 -11.51
CA TYR A 558 -6.71 10.32 -11.09
C TYR A 558 -6.88 10.04 -9.59
N VAL A 559 -7.34 11.02 -8.81
CA VAL A 559 -7.60 10.90 -7.36
C VAL A 559 -9.10 11.04 -7.12
N GLU A 560 -9.83 9.91 -7.09
CA GLU A 560 -11.31 9.89 -6.93
C GLU A 560 -11.83 10.54 -5.63
N ILE A 561 -10.96 10.89 -4.69
CA ILE A 561 -11.36 11.37 -3.34
C ILE A 561 -10.88 12.80 -3.06
N ASN A 562 -10.05 13.43 -3.90
CA ASN A 562 -9.65 14.84 -3.80
C ASN A 562 -8.97 15.30 -5.12
N PRO A 563 -9.72 15.79 -6.12
CA PRO A 563 -9.14 16.21 -7.39
C PRO A 563 -8.20 17.42 -7.18
N LYS A 564 -6.92 17.27 -7.53
CA LYS A 564 -5.95 18.38 -7.47
C LYS A 564 -6.00 19.20 -8.74
N VAL A 565 -5.74 20.49 -8.64
CA VAL A 565 -5.70 21.42 -9.77
C VAL A 565 -4.26 21.82 -10.03
N GLN A 566 -3.72 21.47 -11.20
CA GLN A 566 -2.39 21.90 -11.64
C GLN A 566 -2.54 23.15 -12.49
N THR A 567 -1.95 24.27 -12.06
CA THR A 567 -1.90 25.50 -12.86
C THR A 567 -0.53 25.62 -13.52
N THR A 568 -0.43 26.30 -14.65
CA THR A 568 0.82 26.48 -15.38
C THR A 568 0.93 27.90 -15.91
N GLN A 569 2.05 28.54 -15.58
CA GLN A 569 2.37 29.89 -15.98
C GLN A 569 3.86 30.02 -16.28
N TYR A 570 4.22 30.86 -17.24
CA TYR A 570 5.61 31.09 -17.64
C TYR A 570 5.99 32.53 -17.36
N ILE A 571 7.25 32.77 -17.00
CA ILE A 571 7.80 34.12 -16.83
C ILE A 571 9.20 34.24 -17.44
N ASN A 572 9.42 35.31 -18.20
CA ASN A 572 10.72 35.67 -18.76
C ASN A 572 11.29 36.88 -18.02
N LEU A 573 12.27 36.62 -17.15
CA LEU A 573 12.86 37.66 -16.29
C LEU A 573 13.69 38.68 -17.06
N ASP A 574 14.23 38.34 -18.23
CA ASP A 574 14.98 39.28 -19.07
C ASP A 574 14.04 40.29 -19.74
N HIS A 575 12.83 39.85 -20.10
CA HIS A 575 11.78 40.73 -20.59
C HIS A 575 11.21 41.62 -19.49
N SER A 576 10.98 41.07 -18.30
CA SER A 576 10.59 41.84 -17.12
C SER A 576 11.63 42.92 -16.77
N ALA A 577 12.93 42.61 -16.82
CA ALA A 577 14.00 43.58 -16.60
C ALA A 577 13.99 44.74 -17.62
N LYS A 578 13.66 44.48 -18.89
CA LYS A 578 13.50 45.53 -19.92
C LYS A 578 12.34 46.48 -19.59
N MET A 579 11.24 45.94 -19.07
CA MET A 579 10.05 46.70 -18.67
C MET A 579 10.28 47.51 -17.41
N GLU A 580 11.06 46.98 -16.47
CA GLU A 580 11.57 47.71 -15.30
C GLU A 580 12.45 48.88 -15.71
N GLY A 581 13.40 48.67 -16.64
CA GLY A 581 14.22 49.75 -17.20
C GLY A 581 13.43 50.82 -17.97
N ALA A 582 12.25 50.48 -18.48
CA ALA A 582 11.34 51.42 -19.12
C ALA A 582 10.45 52.19 -18.12
N GLY A 583 10.40 51.75 -16.85
CA GLY A 583 9.58 52.34 -15.79
C GLY A 583 8.10 51.95 -15.85
N ASN A 584 7.76 50.88 -16.57
CA ASN A 584 6.38 50.43 -16.75
C ASN A 584 5.95 49.36 -15.73
N SER A 585 6.87 48.50 -15.30
CA SER A 585 6.65 47.49 -14.25
C SER A 585 7.92 47.32 -13.40
N THR A 586 7.94 46.32 -12.51
CA THR A 586 9.13 45.93 -11.75
C THR A 586 9.18 44.42 -11.68
N MET A 587 10.37 43.82 -11.64
CA MET A 587 10.49 42.36 -11.65
C MET A 587 9.76 41.69 -10.49
N SER A 588 9.78 42.30 -9.30
CA SER A 588 9.08 41.81 -8.12
C SER A 588 7.55 41.79 -8.29
N LYS A 589 6.98 42.83 -8.91
CA LYS A 589 5.55 42.89 -9.23
C LYS A 589 5.17 41.86 -10.28
N ASP A 590 5.95 41.75 -11.34
CA ASP A 590 5.69 40.81 -12.43
C ASP A 590 5.69 39.37 -11.90
N VAL A 591 6.68 39.00 -11.08
CA VAL A 591 6.73 37.67 -10.45
C VAL A 591 5.54 37.42 -9.51
N MET A 592 5.15 38.41 -8.71
CA MET A 592 3.98 38.31 -7.83
C MET A 592 2.67 38.17 -8.63
N HIS A 593 2.55 38.91 -9.72
CA HIS A 593 1.41 38.87 -10.64
C HIS A 593 1.23 37.48 -11.22
N GLU A 594 2.28 36.93 -11.85
CA GLU A 594 2.23 35.60 -12.45
C GLU A 594 1.92 34.52 -11.39
N THR A 595 2.40 34.68 -10.15
CA THR A 595 2.14 33.72 -9.06
C THR A 595 0.68 33.74 -8.60
N ILE A 596 0.15 34.92 -8.33
CA ILE A 596 -1.21 35.10 -7.83
C ILE A 596 -2.24 34.81 -8.92
N GLU A 597 -1.97 35.21 -10.17
CA GLU A 597 -2.83 34.93 -11.31
C GLU A 597 -3.01 33.42 -11.50
N SER A 598 -1.91 32.68 -11.42
CA SER A 598 -1.90 31.22 -11.51
C SER A 598 -2.75 30.59 -10.41
N TYR A 599 -2.57 31.00 -9.15
CA TYR A 599 -3.34 30.49 -8.03
C TYR A 599 -4.84 30.79 -8.13
N ILE A 600 -5.20 32.04 -8.47
CA ILE A 600 -6.59 32.47 -8.64
C ILE A 600 -7.26 31.66 -9.74
N SER A 601 -6.56 31.40 -10.85
CA SER A 601 -7.06 30.54 -11.91
C SER A 601 -7.35 29.11 -11.42
N GLY A 602 -6.42 28.49 -10.69
CA GLY A 602 -6.61 27.14 -10.18
C GLY A 602 -7.74 27.02 -9.16
N ARG A 603 -7.86 28.02 -8.27
CA ARG A 603 -8.86 28.02 -7.21
C ARG A 603 -10.27 28.34 -7.72
N ASP A 604 -10.40 29.38 -8.54
CA ASP A 604 -11.71 29.93 -8.92
C ASP A 604 -12.22 29.40 -10.26
N LYS A 605 -11.32 28.89 -11.11
CA LYS A 605 -11.58 28.47 -12.49
C LYS A 605 -10.87 27.15 -12.87
N PRO A 606 -10.96 26.09 -12.04
CA PRO A 606 -10.23 24.84 -12.27
C PRO A 606 -10.66 24.15 -13.57
N GLY A 607 -9.72 23.92 -14.49
CA GLY A 607 -9.97 23.19 -15.73
C GLY A 607 -10.80 23.95 -16.79
N GLU A 608 -11.11 25.23 -16.56
CA GLU A 608 -11.87 26.04 -17.52
C GLU A 608 -10.98 26.45 -18.72
N SER A 609 -11.60 26.73 -19.88
CA SER A 609 -10.88 27.14 -21.09
C SER A 609 -9.90 28.29 -20.82
N SER A 610 -8.70 28.19 -21.41
CA SER A 610 -7.58 29.11 -21.14
C SER A 610 -7.96 30.58 -21.30
N LYS A 611 -8.78 30.94 -22.30
CA LYS A 611 -9.20 32.33 -22.54
C LYS A 611 -10.16 32.88 -21.47
N ALA A 612 -11.15 32.10 -21.04
CA ALA A 612 -12.13 32.56 -20.07
C ALA A 612 -11.51 32.64 -18.66
N SER A 613 -10.70 31.64 -18.31
CA SER A 613 -9.98 31.60 -17.05
C SER A 613 -8.94 32.72 -16.95
N TYR A 614 -8.15 32.96 -18.01
CA TYR A 614 -7.21 34.09 -18.11
C TYR A 614 -7.89 35.44 -17.87
N ASN A 615 -8.96 35.76 -18.60
CA ASN A 615 -9.64 37.05 -18.44
C ASN A 615 -10.15 37.26 -17.01
N TYR A 616 -10.57 36.20 -16.32
CA TYR A 616 -11.01 36.28 -14.93
C TYR A 616 -9.82 36.49 -13.97
N SER A 617 -8.81 35.62 -14.05
CA SER A 617 -7.66 35.64 -13.14
C SER A 617 -6.81 36.89 -13.31
N HIS A 618 -6.61 37.34 -14.56
CA HIS A 618 -5.82 38.52 -14.89
C HIS A 618 -6.45 39.80 -14.32
N ASN A 619 -7.71 40.06 -14.64
CA ASN A 619 -8.42 41.25 -14.14
C ASN A 619 -8.52 41.27 -12.61
N LYS A 620 -8.68 40.10 -11.98
CA LYS A 620 -8.72 40.00 -10.52
C LYS A 620 -7.36 40.28 -9.89
N THR A 621 -6.28 39.76 -10.48
CA THR A 621 -4.91 39.99 -10.06
C THR A 621 -4.53 41.46 -10.19
N GLU A 622 -4.83 42.10 -11.34
CA GLU A 622 -4.60 43.53 -11.54
C GLU A 622 -5.32 44.40 -10.48
N GLY A 623 -6.55 44.01 -10.12
CA GLY A 623 -7.31 44.70 -9.08
C GLY A 623 -6.70 44.57 -7.67
N ILE A 624 -6.13 43.41 -7.34
CA ILE A 624 -5.49 43.12 -6.06
C ILE A 624 -4.14 43.85 -5.95
N LEU A 625 -3.30 43.72 -6.97
CA LEU A 625 -1.94 44.26 -6.97
C LEU A 625 -1.88 45.74 -7.37
N LYS A 626 -2.95 46.26 -7.99
CA LYS A 626 -3.02 47.63 -8.53
C LYS A 626 -1.84 47.93 -9.47
N ASP A 627 -1.48 46.94 -10.29
CA ASP A 627 -0.25 46.86 -11.06
C ASP A 627 -0.48 46.97 -12.58
N ASN A 628 -1.60 47.56 -13.01
CA ASN A 628 -1.84 47.88 -14.40
C ASN A 628 -0.63 48.61 -15.00
N MET A 629 0.06 47.97 -15.94
CA MET A 629 1.35 48.46 -16.47
C MET A 629 1.24 49.77 -17.25
N GLY A 630 0.02 50.20 -17.58
CA GLY A 630 -0.20 51.40 -18.39
C GLY A 630 0.49 51.32 -19.75
N ALA A 631 0.71 50.11 -20.28
CA ALA A 631 1.35 49.86 -21.57
C ALA A 631 0.60 48.76 -22.33
N THR A 632 0.54 48.90 -23.66
CA THR A 632 -0.19 47.97 -24.53
C THR A 632 0.78 47.11 -25.34
N GLN A 633 0.50 45.82 -25.45
CA GLN A 633 1.29 44.88 -26.26
C GLN A 633 1.21 45.25 -27.75
N TYR A 634 2.34 45.22 -28.47
CA TYR A 634 2.37 45.36 -29.92
C TYR A 634 3.12 44.20 -30.59
N LYS A 635 2.74 43.94 -31.84
CA LYS A 635 3.38 42.99 -32.74
C LYS A 635 3.55 43.68 -34.10
N ASP A 636 4.78 44.06 -34.43
CA ASP A 636 5.08 44.81 -35.64
C ASP A 636 5.86 43.96 -36.64
N VAL A 637 5.32 43.82 -37.85
CA VAL A 637 5.93 43.04 -38.93
C VAL A 637 6.73 43.96 -39.84
N ASN A 638 8.05 43.77 -39.89
CA ASN A 638 8.92 44.46 -40.84
C ASN A 638 9.06 43.61 -42.11
N THR A 639 8.31 44.00 -43.15
CA THR A 639 8.30 43.30 -44.44
C THR A 639 9.60 43.43 -45.24
N LYS A 640 10.48 44.38 -44.89
CA LYS A 640 11.78 44.56 -45.57
C LYS A 640 12.86 43.63 -45.02
N THR A 641 12.86 43.39 -43.71
CA THR A 641 13.82 42.52 -43.02
C THR A 641 13.26 41.11 -42.76
N ASN A 642 11.98 40.87 -43.07
CA ASN A 642 11.25 39.65 -42.77
C ASN A 642 11.31 39.26 -41.28
N THR A 643 11.28 40.27 -40.41
CA THR A 643 11.32 40.10 -38.95
C THR A 643 10.03 40.60 -38.32
N THR A 644 9.55 39.90 -37.29
CA THR A 644 8.46 40.37 -36.43
C THR A 644 9.03 40.78 -35.08
N GLU A 645 8.75 42.01 -34.66
CA GLU A 645 9.12 42.56 -33.36
C GLU A 645 7.93 42.48 -32.39
N PHE A 646 8.21 42.08 -31.15
CA PHE A 646 7.24 42.02 -30.05
C PHE A 646 7.68 42.94 -28.92
N GLY A 647 6.75 43.68 -28.33
CA GLY A 647 7.05 44.58 -27.22
C GLY A 647 5.83 45.29 -26.64
N PHE A 648 6.08 46.36 -25.90
CA PHE A 648 5.04 47.19 -25.28
C PHE A 648 5.15 48.66 -25.72
N VAL A 649 4.02 49.35 -25.79
CA VAL A 649 3.92 50.80 -25.99
C VAL A 649 3.34 51.44 -24.73
N ASP A 650 4.05 52.38 -24.14
CA ASP A 650 3.56 53.16 -23.00
C ASP A 650 2.37 54.03 -23.41
N ASN A 651 1.24 53.88 -22.70
CA ASN A 651 -0.03 54.52 -23.07
C ASN A 651 -0.03 56.04 -22.82
N LYS A 652 0.90 56.57 -22.02
CA LYS A 652 0.99 58.01 -21.70
C LYS A 652 1.88 58.77 -22.67
N ASN A 653 3.00 58.19 -23.09
CA ASN A 653 4.02 58.89 -23.88
C ASN A 653 4.31 58.23 -25.24
N GLY A 654 3.71 57.08 -25.54
CA GLY A 654 3.87 56.37 -26.81
C GLY A 654 5.25 55.72 -27.02
N LYS A 655 6.12 55.73 -25.98
CA LYS A 655 7.46 55.13 -26.06
C LYS A 655 7.34 53.62 -26.20
N ARG A 656 8.09 53.06 -27.14
CA ARG A 656 8.17 51.63 -27.38
C ARG A 656 9.29 50.99 -26.57
N THR A 657 8.98 49.84 -25.97
CA THR A 657 9.92 48.96 -25.29
C THR A 657 9.92 47.61 -26.03
N PRO A 658 10.84 47.41 -26.99
CA PRO A 658 10.96 46.14 -27.71
C PRO A 658 11.52 45.06 -26.78
N LEU A 659 10.92 43.87 -26.81
CA LEU A 659 11.37 42.71 -26.04
C LEU A 659 12.24 41.80 -26.89
N PHE A 660 11.74 41.33 -28.03
CA PHE A 660 12.49 40.47 -28.94
C PHE A 660 11.99 40.60 -30.39
N SER A 661 12.82 40.14 -31.32
CA SER A 661 12.51 40.06 -32.75
C SER A 661 12.84 38.67 -33.28
N THR A 662 11.97 38.11 -34.12
CA THR A 662 12.19 36.79 -34.75
C THR A 662 12.10 36.90 -36.27
N PRO A 663 12.94 36.18 -37.03
CA PRO A 663 12.65 35.82 -38.42
C PRO A 663 11.34 35.00 -38.48
N ASP A 664 10.63 35.00 -39.61
CA ASP A 664 9.33 34.31 -39.87
C ASP A 664 8.97 33.13 -38.94
N LEU A 665 7.68 33.01 -38.55
CA LEU A 665 7.11 32.01 -37.61
C LEU A 665 7.50 30.55 -37.87
N LYS A 666 7.95 30.21 -39.09
CA LYS A 666 8.47 28.89 -39.46
C LYS A 666 9.88 28.60 -38.90
N GLU A 667 10.71 29.62 -38.67
CA GLU A 667 12.04 29.46 -38.05
C GLU A 667 11.98 29.46 -36.52
N ALA A 668 11.01 30.15 -35.90
CA ALA A 668 10.76 30.07 -34.46
C ALA A 668 10.51 28.62 -33.99
N LYS A 669 9.89 27.77 -34.83
CA LYS A 669 9.72 26.32 -34.58
C LYS A 669 11.03 25.53 -34.53
N LYS A 670 12.11 26.02 -35.16
CA LYS A 670 13.44 25.36 -35.16
C LYS A 670 14.28 25.69 -33.93
N GLU A 671 14.09 26.86 -33.31
CA GLU A 671 14.81 27.23 -32.08
C GLU A 671 14.37 26.39 -30.87
N ILE A 672 13.09 25.99 -30.80
CA ILE A 672 12.56 25.18 -29.68
C ILE A 672 13.13 23.75 -29.70
N ILE A 673 13.25 23.13 -30.89
CA ILE A 673 13.80 21.75 -31.06
C ILE A 673 15.26 21.62 -30.59
N LYS A 674 15.97 22.75 -30.41
CA LYS A 674 17.36 22.76 -29.94
C LYS A 674 17.50 22.80 -28.41
N ASN A 675 16.42 23.12 -27.69
CA ASN A 675 16.43 23.40 -26.25
C ASN A 675 15.49 22.47 -25.44
N GLU A 676 14.77 21.54 -26.09
CA GLU A 676 14.18 20.33 -25.49
C GLU A 676 15.18 19.16 -25.59
#